data_AF-A0A831YH76-F1
#
_entry.id   AF-A0A831YH76-F1
#
_cell.length_a   1.000
_cell.length_b   1.000
_cell.length_c   1.000
_cell.angle_alpha   90.00
_cell.angle_beta   90.00
_cell.angle_gamma   90.00
#
_symmetry.space_group_name_H-M   'P 1'
#
loop_
_entity.id
_entity.type
_entity.pdbx_description
1 polymer ?
#
loop_
_entity_poly.entity_id
_entity_poly.type
_entity_poly.pdbx_seq_one_letter_code
_entity_poly.pdbx_strand_id
1 'polypeptide(L)'
;MGVWRRHREAASAGLSATALYSAYHGLYSEAVVSSIASAVALAEVGQFREAVQYVQKAAKALYEAAKEVFEQVKVTAQRLVELFVEAVTRVLAWADEHKAYLFLMAAGVVALSVALNLWGLVELEKLAYAASAPFVAGLADVGEKTAERFKTLAERHERWRVDENVVNEVINAPLNGERPYLKLAKSPNLPKPLVELRKALASRDEVVQDAAVVAVLVLYKTLVKNAGAYREWAEVYHWARGLVKEREFTVKVEEVKRLRGAHRRREEVAEEARRELNSVLALYASHSRDLYERLRPHLEVDVKKAEELAEVRRNELGNYSDANMGTKAYAAFLSVARGGIYGHVAMLLVGEGALADVVLLTPKGAYEKADRIANARGETVDPSYSGRRGRSVGKPSWEDRAASALLRYFLGRAVNEDLVFRRVGEGFEVFRTYGGVETPVDVLKIEEVARSKAGEEELRRFVEEAKRTAPDLLGLDKAPQYVAWRATDVSTSEGRIEAATAHPWQLRWYFSLLGGPKSFRGRANVTKESIKPVVTAYWPREREDQILKNSRWLEQLLGRRVESWRELVGAIDWRWVLERVERLADELKPWIGPEKWDDAEREGLARRALGELALLAHLAEARRGIDDDKWREERAKRLARAVEVLSGGRIAGNYADSLAWVIIRYAEEYKKKAMGLIESLAEKVGVSREEVWGVVDFVLSDMYCLARDCARDAVVRKFVAPALELIMLDKALNKKFDREEALLNFGKMYATAVAGDGTVWRRLVELVVGGELGGGAALLRLATLHMLNQLLPDELKFNARIYVKRGIYRITATGENTVKLMRLLAVSAPSAGGEYLSPKFNEFVKEARVEVQLDKSSIRLTDRGRVAADLTISEAGVAVKYNIYLHDAVVLQFVSSDRSRAELAARLLRLAGVSAEVKKEGGRDVWYVIATTDKLAAGRKELRNTLAEVVREAIARGWMDANKAEGWLEKLERGRVLKEGWPEYLVRLVEGALVVRFNSTNSGNIEWEMQRLRQMGLEVGKHFTVKMPEGGRDGYVYIRREGLAHAAWLSVRGEGERQRLAAEFVEYILQRAKEEGGEVYEKAEEIIDEGRARGSLTLEGFEKKVEVDGREHEVKVVGGGAEFDEGRSGELLLRIKITAEVDGVRRDYTITYSRLGRDKAAVGRAYAKADAPGGREADAERFSALVKALTGREPKVYQRSDGTIEIVCGREHLEGFRRFAELADAIEKWLEGNM
;
A
#
# COMPACT_ATOMS: atom_id res chain seq x y z
N MET A 1 -4.55 15.73 95.88
CA MET A 1 -5.65 16.62 95.44
C MET A 1 -5.59 16.69 93.92
N GLY A 2 -6.55 16.34 93.08
CA GLY A 2 -7.82 15.60 93.14
C GLY A 2 -8.09 15.27 91.66
N VAL A 3 -8.09 14.01 91.25
CA VAL A 3 -9.28 13.17 90.94
C VAL A 3 -10.45 13.95 90.33
N TRP A 4 -10.81 13.63 89.07
CA TRP A 4 -12.13 13.18 88.56
C TRP A 4 -12.04 12.97 87.02
N ARG A 5 -11.86 11.72 86.55
CA ARG A 5 -12.81 10.77 85.91
C ARG A 5 -13.26 11.14 84.47
N ARG A 6 -12.82 10.39 83.43
CA ARG A 6 -13.44 9.20 82.74
C ARG A 6 -14.70 9.57 81.91
N HIS A 7 -14.99 9.12 80.68
CA HIS A 7 -14.78 7.84 79.98
C HIS A 7 -15.14 7.95 78.46
N ARG A 8 -14.47 7.15 77.62
CA ARG A 8 -14.89 6.39 76.39
C ARG A 8 -15.60 7.02 75.16
N GLU A 9 -15.04 6.59 74.01
CA GLU A 9 -15.66 6.12 72.75
C GLU A 9 -15.93 7.08 71.56
N ALA A 10 -15.28 6.72 70.44
CA ALA A 10 -15.62 6.84 69.02
C ALA A 10 -15.74 8.22 68.32
N ALA A 11 -14.85 8.45 67.34
CA ALA A 11 -15.11 8.97 65.97
C ALA A 11 -13.76 9.19 65.26
N SER A 12 -13.30 8.36 64.32
CA SER A 12 -13.57 8.45 62.87
C SER A 12 -13.50 9.87 62.29
N ALA A 13 -12.33 10.28 61.79
CA ALA A 13 -12.18 11.23 60.66
C ALA A 13 -10.73 11.25 60.15
N GLY A 14 -10.54 11.05 58.84
CA GLY A 14 -9.46 11.74 58.12
C GLY A 14 -8.39 10.94 57.37
N LEU A 15 -8.61 9.71 56.92
CA LEU A 15 -7.79 9.11 55.84
C LEU A 15 -8.41 9.47 54.48
N SER A 16 -8.31 10.74 54.06
CA SER A 16 -8.82 11.15 52.74
C SER A 16 -8.10 12.34 52.09
N ALA A 17 -6.86 12.67 52.46
CA ALA A 17 -6.20 13.86 51.91
C ALA A 17 -4.79 13.69 51.32
N THR A 18 -4.15 12.51 51.40
CA THR A 18 -2.74 12.36 50.98
C THR A 18 -2.46 11.33 49.89
N ALA A 19 -3.47 10.61 49.38
CA ALA A 19 -3.29 9.64 48.27
C ALA A 19 -3.63 10.20 46.87
N LEU A 20 -4.11 11.44 46.76
CA LEU A 20 -4.53 12.03 45.48
C LEU A 20 -3.53 13.00 44.83
N TYR A 21 -2.37 13.24 45.44
CA TYR A 21 -1.40 14.23 44.94
C TYR A 21 -0.20 13.64 44.17
N SER A 22 -0.02 12.31 44.16
CA SER A 22 1.08 11.62 43.47
C SER A 22 0.76 11.23 42.02
N ALA A 23 -0.49 11.40 41.56
CA ALA A 23 -0.94 10.97 40.23
C ALA A 23 -0.52 11.88 39.06
N TYR A 24 0.39 12.86 39.27
CA TYR A 24 0.72 13.85 38.24
C TYR A 24 2.21 14.02 37.89
N HIS A 25 3.12 13.27 38.50
CA HIS A 25 4.53 13.26 38.07
C HIS A 25 5.04 11.83 37.89
N GLY A 26 5.00 11.37 36.64
CA GLY A 26 5.57 10.08 36.24
C GLY A 26 7.08 10.15 36.18
N LEU A 27 7.76 9.68 37.23
CA LEU A 27 9.12 9.14 37.20
C LEU A 27 9.22 8.09 38.32
N TYR A 28 9.46 6.83 37.93
CA TYR A 28 9.84 5.66 38.76
C TYR A 28 8.96 5.28 39.97
N SER A 29 8.27 4.12 39.90
CA SER A 29 8.24 3.04 40.95
C SER A 29 7.03 2.09 40.98
N GLU A 30 5.92 2.32 40.28
CA GLU A 30 4.70 1.48 40.50
C GLU A 30 4.73 0.07 39.84
N ALA A 31 5.27 -0.08 38.63
CA ALA A 31 5.14 -1.36 37.88
C ALA A 31 6.02 -2.51 38.42
N VAL A 32 7.09 -2.21 39.15
CA VAL A 32 8.00 -3.22 39.74
C VAL A 32 7.46 -3.76 41.06
N VAL A 33 6.73 -2.93 41.81
CA VAL A 33 6.08 -3.35 43.06
C VAL A 33 4.90 -4.28 42.76
N SER A 34 4.13 -4.03 41.69
CA SER A 34 3.04 -4.89 41.22
C SER A 34 3.48 -6.32 40.86
N SER A 35 4.61 -6.45 40.15
CA SER A 35 5.13 -7.74 39.66
C SER A 35 5.73 -8.58 40.79
N ILE A 36 6.43 -7.94 41.73
CA ILE A 36 6.95 -8.59 42.95
C ILE A 36 5.80 -8.97 43.89
N ALA A 37 4.81 -8.09 44.11
CA ALA A 37 3.66 -8.40 44.96
C ALA A 37 2.82 -9.57 44.41
N SER A 38 2.65 -9.65 43.09
CA SER A 38 1.97 -10.76 42.41
C SER A 38 2.79 -12.06 42.39
N ALA A 39 4.13 -11.99 42.28
CA ALA A 39 5.00 -13.16 42.41
C ALA A 39 5.05 -13.68 43.86
N VAL A 40 5.07 -12.78 44.84
CA VAL A 40 4.95 -13.11 46.26
C VAL A 40 3.57 -13.72 46.56
N ALA A 41 2.49 -13.21 45.95
CA ALA A 41 1.11 -13.79 45.94
C ALA A 41 1.03 -15.26 45.50
N LEU A 42 2.03 -15.72 44.74
CA LEU A 42 2.09 -17.06 44.20
C LEU A 42 3.03 -18.00 44.97
N ALA A 43 3.81 -17.50 45.95
CA ALA A 43 4.69 -18.30 46.81
C ALA A 43 4.05 -18.61 48.18
N GLU A 44 4.47 -19.71 48.82
CA GLU A 44 3.90 -20.22 50.07
C GLU A 44 3.83 -19.16 51.21
N VAL A 45 2.71 -19.21 51.93
CA VAL A 45 2.10 -18.19 52.81
C VAL A 45 2.96 -17.74 54.01
N GLY A 46 4.12 -18.36 54.26
CA GLY A 46 4.98 -18.02 55.40
C GLY A 46 5.70 -16.67 55.29
N GLN A 47 6.07 -16.23 54.08
CA GLN A 47 6.93 -15.05 53.88
C GLN A 47 6.16 -13.74 53.59
N PHE A 48 4.84 -13.82 53.42
CA PHE A 48 4.00 -12.70 52.99
C PHE A 48 3.90 -11.56 54.01
N ARG A 49 3.77 -11.93 55.28
CA ARG A 49 3.63 -10.97 56.39
C ARG A 49 4.92 -10.18 56.58
N GLU A 50 6.06 -10.82 56.34
CA GLU A 50 7.39 -10.20 56.43
C GLU A 50 7.68 -9.32 55.21
N ALA A 51 7.32 -9.75 53.99
CA ALA A 51 7.51 -8.97 52.76
C ALA A 51 6.71 -7.66 52.74
N VAL A 52 5.43 -7.70 53.16
CA VAL A 52 4.58 -6.48 53.26
C VAL A 52 5.10 -5.52 54.34
N GLN A 53 5.59 -6.04 55.46
CA GLN A 53 6.23 -5.22 56.50
C GLN A 53 7.57 -4.63 56.04
N TYR A 54 8.33 -5.35 55.21
CA TYR A 54 9.58 -4.87 54.63
C TYR A 54 9.35 -3.74 53.62
N VAL A 55 8.34 -3.88 52.74
CA VAL A 55 7.97 -2.84 51.77
C VAL A 55 7.41 -1.61 52.48
N GLN A 56 6.61 -1.77 53.54
CA GLN A 56 6.15 -0.65 54.37
C GLN A 56 7.31 0.05 55.10
N LYS A 57 8.29 -0.69 55.62
CA LYS A 57 9.51 -0.12 56.22
C LYS A 57 10.39 0.59 55.19
N ALA A 58 10.55 0.02 54.00
CA ALA A 58 11.34 0.59 52.91
C ALA A 58 10.69 1.87 52.35
N ALA A 59 9.37 1.88 52.16
CA ALA A 59 8.62 3.08 51.75
C ALA A 59 8.68 4.18 52.81
N LYS A 60 8.63 3.82 54.11
CA LYS A 60 8.80 4.76 55.21
C LYS A 60 10.23 5.31 55.28
N ALA A 61 11.24 4.48 55.04
CA ALA A 61 12.64 4.88 54.99
C ALA A 61 12.95 5.78 53.78
N LEU A 62 12.37 5.49 52.60
CA LEU A 62 12.47 6.33 51.41
C LEU A 62 11.78 7.68 51.59
N TYR A 63 10.65 7.72 52.30
CA TYR A 63 9.93 8.95 52.62
C TYR A 63 10.69 9.83 53.62
N GLU A 64 11.29 9.24 54.67
CA GLU A 64 12.14 9.96 55.63
C GLU A 64 13.48 10.41 54.99
N ALA A 65 14.08 9.59 54.12
CA ALA A 65 15.29 9.96 53.37
C ALA A 65 15.01 11.09 52.35
N ALA A 66 13.87 11.06 51.67
CA ALA A 66 13.45 12.16 50.79
C ALA A 66 13.19 13.46 51.58
N LYS A 67 12.70 13.36 52.82
CA LYS A 67 12.47 14.50 53.71
C LYS A 67 13.78 15.13 54.22
N GLU A 68 14.81 14.33 54.51
CA GLU A 68 16.16 14.83 54.84
C GLU A 68 16.84 15.51 53.64
N VAL A 69 16.66 14.97 52.42
CA VAL A 69 17.19 15.56 51.19
C VAL A 69 16.48 16.87 50.84
N PHE A 70 15.17 16.98 51.08
CA PHE A 70 14.42 18.23 50.86
C PHE A 70 14.76 19.34 51.88
N GLU A 71 15.16 18.99 53.10
CA GLU A 71 15.69 19.96 54.09
C GLU A 71 17.11 20.43 53.74
N GLN A 72 17.99 19.55 53.22
CA GLN A 72 19.33 19.94 52.75
C GLN A 72 19.33 20.82 51.48
N VAL A 73 18.34 20.66 50.60
CA VAL A 73 18.20 21.48 49.38
C VAL A 73 17.71 22.90 49.69
N LYS A 74 17.03 23.11 50.83
CA LYS A 74 16.52 24.42 51.26
C LYS A 74 17.64 25.41 51.64
N VAL A 75 18.78 24.91 52.11
CA VAL A 75 19.95 25.73 52.47
C VAL A 75 20.84 26.05 51.26
N THR A 76 20.74 25.28 50.17
CA THR A 76 21.58 25.44 48.97
C THR A 76 20.91 26.29 47.87
N ALA A 77 19.57 26.33 47.84
CA ALA A 77 18.81 27.16 46.89
C ALA A 77 18.96 28.67 47.16
N GLN A 78 19.24 29.09 48.39
CA GLN A 78 19.42 30.50 48.74
C GLN A 78 20.73 31.10 48.19
N ARG A 79 21.76 30.27 47.97
CA ARG A 79 23.07 30.69 47.44
C ARG A 79 23.16 30.65 45.91
N LEU A 80 22.32 29.82 45.27
CA LEU A 80 22.18 29.74 43.81
C LEU A 80 21.40 30.92 43.22
N VAL A 81 20.44 31.47 43.96
CA VAL A 81 19.68 32.65 43.52
C VAL A 81 20.54 33.92 43.58
N GLU A 82 21.43 34.07 44.57
CA GLU A 82 22.41 35.18 44.60
C GLU A 82 23.42 35.11 43.45
N LEU A 83 23.96 33.93 43.17
CA LEU A 83 24.91 33.72 42.04
C LEU A 83 24.24 33.87 40.67
N PHE A 84 22.97 33.51 40.53
CA PHE A 84 22.22 33.66 39.29
C PHE A 84 21.87 35.13 39.00
N VAL A 85 21.55 35.92 40.02
CA VAL A 85 21.31 37.37 39.87
C VAL A 85 22.63 38.12 39.57
N GLU A 86 23.75 37.74 40.18
CA GLU A 86 25.05 38.36 39.90
C GLU A 86 25.56 38.03 38.48
N ALA A 87 25.32 36.80 37.99
CA ALA A 87 25.69 36.38 36.64
C ALA A 87 24.83 37.05 35.54
N VAL A 88 23.53 37.21 35.76
CA VAL A 88 22.64 37.89 34.80
C VAL A 88 22.98 39.37 34.67
N THR A 89 23.43 40.02 35.75
CA THR A 89 23.85 41.43 35.72
C THR A 89 25.18 41.64 34.98
N ARG A 90 26.11 40.68 35.04
CA ARG A 90 27.39 40.72 34.27
C ARG A 90 27.21 40.39 32.78
N VAL A 91 26.27 39.52 32.44
CA VAL A 91 25.94 39.18 31.04
C VAL A 91 25.21 40.33 30.33
N LEU A 92 24.37 41.08 31.04
CA LEU A 92 23.71 42.26 30.51
C LEU A 92 24.67 43.45 30.30
N ALA A 93 25.75 43.54 31.06
CA ALA A 93 26.81 44.55 30.87
C ALA A 93 27.77 44.22 29.70
N TRP A 94 27.93 42.94 29.34
CA TRP A 94 28.79 42.50 28.23
C TRP A 94 28.08 42.54 26.87
N ALA A 95 26.75 42.41 26.86
CA ALA A 95 25.93 42.39 25.64
C ALA A 95 25.68 43.77 25.01
N ASP A 96 26.01 44.88 25.69
CA ASP A 96 25.77 46.23 25.19
C ASP A 96 26.94 46.79 24.35
N GLU A 97 28.11 46.11 24.32
CA GLU A 97 29.33 46.71 23.77
C GLU A 97 29.84 46.10 22.44
N HIS A 98 29.40 44.91 21.99
CA HIS A 98 29.95 44.30 20.76
C HIS A 98 28.87 43.70 19.83
N LYS A 99 28.31 44.57 18.98
CA LYS A 99 27.61 44.22 17.73
C LYS A 99 28.56 43.51 16.75
N ALA A 100 28.34 42.24 16.39
CA ALA A 100 28.69 41.70 15.06
C ALA A 100 28.09 40.30 14.82
N TYR A 101 27.39 40.17 13.69
CA TYR A 101 26.47 39.10 13.32
C TYR A 101 27.08 38.11 12.30
N LEU A 102 28.37 37.73 12.40
CA LEU A 102 29.09 37.17 11.24
C LEU A 102 29.91 35.88 11.39
N PHE A 103 29.76 35.04 12.43
CA PHE A 103 30.58 33.81 12.52
C PHE A 103 29.92 32.49 12.99
N LEU A 104 28.60 32.32 12.87
CA LEU A 104 27.92 31.03 13.17
C LEU A 104 27.11 30.44 12.00
N MET A 105 27.62 30.54 10.78
CA MET A 105 26.92 30.05 9.57
C MET A 105 27.69 29.04 8.69
N ALA A 106 28.84 28.47 9.08
CA ALA A 106 29.65 27.72 8.12
C ALA A 106 30.11 26.28 8.45
N ALA A 107 29.87 25.71 9.64
CA ALA A 107 30.38 24.34 9.93
C ALA A 107 29.36 23.34 10.51
N GLY A 108 28.15 23.76 10.85
CA GLY A 108 27.15 22.88 11.50
C GLY A 108 26.06 22.31 10.58
N VAL A 109 25.96 22.77 9.33
CA VAL A 109 24.76 22.55 8.48
C VAL A 109 24.93 21.47 7.42
N VAL A 110 26.16 21.05 7.07
CA VAL A 110 26.39 20.05 6.01
C VAL A 110 26.49 18.61 6.53
N ALA A 111 26.83 18.38 7.80
CA ALA A 111 26.88 17.02 8.37
C ALA A 111 25.53 16.51 8.92
N LEU A 112 24.60 17.39 9.27
CA LEU A 112 23.29 17.00 9.81
C LEU A 112 22.23 16.75 8.72
N SER A 113 22.40 17.34 7.53
CA SER A 113 21.45 17.22 6.41
C SER A 113 21.67 15.95 5.55
N VAL A 114 22.85 15.33 5.64
CA VAL A 114 23.17 14.08 4.91
C VAL A 114 22.84 12.83 5.72
N ALA A 115 22.77 12.91 7.05
CA ALA A 115 22.37 11.78 7.91
C ALA A 115 20.84 11.66 8.11
N LEU A 116 20.06 12.71 7.86
CA LEU A 116 18.61 12.73 8.09
C LEU A 116 17.75 12.49 6.84
N ASN A 117 18.36 12.23 5.67
CA ASN A 117 17.65 12.14 4.38
C ASN A 117 17.49 10.74 3.77
N LEU A 118 17.60 9.65 4.54
CA LEU A 118 17.42 8.29 3.97
C LEU A 118 16.40 7.38 4.69
N TRP A 119 15.58 7.89 5.62
CA TRP A 119 14.58 7.06 6.30
C TRP A 119 13.39 7.82 6.88
N GLY A 120 12.40 8.12 6.04
CA GLY A 120 11.14 8.75 6.49
C GLY A 120 9.90 8.29 5.74
N LEU A 121 10.02 7.24 4.92
CA LEU A 121 8.98 6.68 4.08
C LEU A 121 9.21 5.16 4.27
N VAL A 122 8.31 4.32 4.82
CA VAL A 122 6.90 4.13 4.50
C VAL A 122 6.22 3.14 5.52
N GLU A 123 4.88 3.04 5.50
CA GLU A 123 3.87 2.27 6.28
C GLU A 123 3.83 2.45 7.81
N LEU A 124 2.84 3.24 8.23
CA LEU A 124 2.22 3.19 9.54
C LEU A 124 0.95 2.31 9.54
N GLU A 125 0.96 1.16 8.85
CA GLU A 125 -0.26 0.35 8.66
C GLU A 125 -0.66 -0.51 9.87
N LYS A 126 0.17 -0.64 10.92
CA LYS A 126 -0.09 -1.63 11.99
C LYS A 126 -0.24 -1.08 13.41
N LEU A 127 -0.24 0.24 13.56
CA LEU A 127 -0.93 0.86 14.70
C LEU A 127 -2.43 0.96 14.53
N ALA A 128 -2.94 0.58 13.35
CA ALA A 128 -4.36 0.55 13.11
C ALA A 128 -5.04 -0.56 13.91
N TYR A 129 -4.47 -1.76 14.14
CA TYR A 129 -5.33 -2.91 14.46
C TYR A 129 -5.83 -3.08 15.91
N ALA A 130 -5.08 -2.67 16.93
CA ALA A 130 -5.62 -2.56 18.30
C ALA A 130 -6.50 -1.30 18.51
N ALA A 131 -6.68 -0.52 17.44
CA ALA A 131 -7.61 0.58 17.32
C ALA A 131 -8.52 0.44 16.07
N SER A 132 -8.54 -0.70 15.36
CA SER A 132 -9.14 -0.80 14.00
C SER A 132 -10.58 -1.25 14.07
N ALA A 133 -11.37 -0.37 14.63
CA ALA A 133 -12.56 0.12 13.96
C ALA A 133 -12.74 1.52 14.54
N PRO A 134 -12.54 2.65 13.81
CA PRO A 134 -12.64 2.87 12.36
C PRO A 134 -11.58 3.84 11.76
N PHE A 135 -10.69 3.42 10.85
CA PHE A 135 -9.52 4.26 10.50
C PHE A 135 -9.14 4.39 9.02
N VAL A 136 -10.12 4.40 8.11
CA VAL A 136 -9.99 5.10 6.82
C VAL A 136 -11.03 6.22 6.81
N ALA A 137 -10.75 7.26 7.58
CA ALA A 137 -11.52 8.50 7.56
C ALA A 137 -10.75 9.50 6.67
N GLY A 138 -10.85 9.33 5.35
CA GLY A 138 -10.73 10.45 4.43
C GLY A 138 -11.98 11.30 4.64
N LEU A 139 -11.88 12.21 5.61
CA LEU A 139 -12.96 13.05 6.11
C LEU A 139 -13.32 14.10 5.06
N ALA A 140 -14.17 13.75 4.08
CA ALA A 140 -15.05 14.79 3.54
C ALA A 140 -15.82 15.38 4.70
N ASP A 141 -15.33 16.55 5.06
CA ASP A 141 -15.82 17.48 6.02
C ASP A 141 -17.14 18.05 5.53
N VAL A 142 -18.16 17.93 6.34
CA VAL A 142 -19.44 18.55 6.07
C VAL A 142 -20.22 18.62 7.37
N GLY A 143 -19.77 19.56 8.21
CA GLY A 143 -20.68 20.30 9.06
C GLY A 143 -21.11 21.57 8.35
N GLU A 144 -22.24 22.13 8.77
CA GLU A 144 -22.74 23.44 8.33
C GLU A 144 -21.64 24.49 8.17
N LYS A 145 -20.74 24.59 9.16
CA LYS A 145 -19.63 25.55 9.15
C LYS A 145 -18.66 25.39 7.97
N THR A 146 -18.44 24.18 7.48
CA THR A 146 -17.52 23.95 6.35
C THR A 146 -18.19 24.35 5.04
N ALA A 147 -19.48 24.03 4.86
CA ALA A 147 -20.24 24.50 3.71
C ALA A 147 -20.36 26.03 3.70
N GLU A 148 -20.57 26.66 4.87
CA GLU A 148 -20.53 28.11 5.03
C GLU A 148 -19.16 28.69 4.69
N ARG A 149 -18.05 28.04 5.09
CA ARG A 149 -16.69 28.44 4.69
C ARG A 149 -16.54 28.40 3.17
N PHE A 150 -16.97 27.35 2.49
CA PHE A 150 -16.91 27.25 1.02
C PHE A 150 -17.76 28.32 0.33
N LYS A 151 -19.00 28.54 0.80
CA LYS A 151 -19.90 29.57 0.29
C LYS A 151 -19.32 30.98 0.48
N THR A 152 -18.89 31.30 1.69
CA THR A 152 -18.28 32.59 2.05
C THR A 152 -16.99 32.83 1.26
N LEU A 153 -16.19 31.78 1.05
CA LEU A 153 -14.96 31.85 0.26
C LEU A 153 -15.28 32.16 -1.20
N ALA A 154 -16.26 31.48 -1.80
CA ALA A 154 -16.71 31.78 -3.16
C ALA A 154 -17.21 33.24 -3.30
N GLU A 155 -18.02 33.71 -2.36
CA GLU A 155 -18.55 35.08 -2.33
C GLU A 155 -17.47 36.15 -2.11
N ARG A 156 -16.47 35.89 -1.26
CA ARG A 156 -15.34 36.82 -1.03
C ARG A 156 -14.42 36.89 -2.24
N HIS A 157 -14.15 35.78 -2.92
CA HIS A 157 -13.25 35.76 -4.06
C HIS A 157 -13.87 36.34 -5.34
N GLU A 158 -15.20 36.31 -5.49
CA GLU A 158 -15.89 37.12 -6.51
C GLU A 158 -15.61 38.62 -6.32
N ARG A 159 -15.49 39.10 -5.07
CA ARG A 159 -15.14 40.51 -4.76
C ARG A 159 -13.66 40.83 -4.91
N TRP A 160 -12.78 39.82 -4.90
CA TRP A 160 -11.35 39.98 -5.09
C TRP A 160 -10.91 39.72 -6.53
N ARG A 161 -11.84 39.50 -7.46
CA ARG A 161 -11.54 39.19 -8.86
C ARG A 161 -10.58 40.24 -9.43
N VAL A 162 -9.38 39.79 -9.75
CA VAL A 162 -8.38 40.56 -10.50
C VAL A 162 -8.51 40.13 -11.95
N ASP A 163 -8.23 41.06 -12.87
CA ASP A 163 -8.03 40.72 -14.27
C ASP A 163 -6.93 39.63 -14.37
N GLU A 164 -7.24 38.54 -15.05
CA GLU A 164 -6.31 37.43 -15.27
C GLU A 164 -5.03 37.90 -15.98
N ASN A 165 -5.14 38.97 -16.77
CA ASN A 165 -4.00 39.63 -17.41
C ASN A 165 -2.97 40.15 -16.40
N VAL A 166 -3.39 40.67 -15.24
CA VAL A 166 -2.46 41.16 -14.20
C VAL A 166 -1.70 40.00 -13.54
N VAL A 167 -2.36 38.85 -13.37
CA VAL A 167 -1.70 37.64 -12.84
C VAL A 167 -0.71 37.08 -13.87
N ASN A 168 -1.13 37.03 -15.13
CA ASN A 168 -0.29 36.56 -16.23
C ASN A 168 0.91 37.49 -16.47
N GLU A 169 0.75 38.82 -16.34
CA GLU A 169 1.86 39.78 -16.43
C GLU A 169 2.96 39.52 -15.39
N VAL A 170 2.58 39.10 -14.18
CA VAL A 170 3.54 38.77 -13.12
C VAL A 170 4.20 37.42 -13.37
N ILE A 171 3.43 36.40 -13.75
CA ILE A 171 3.97 35.06 -14.08
C ILE A 171 4.90 35.13 -15.30
N ASN A 172 4.58 35.96 -16.29
CA ASN A 172 5.33 36.16 -17.53
C ASN A 172 6.43 37.23 -17.40
N ALA A 173 6.62 37.86 -16.25
CA ALA A 173 7.67 38.85 -16.03
C ALA A 173 9.07 38.36 -16.46
N PRO A 174 9.45 37.08 -16.25
CA PRO A 174 10.71 36.53 -16.76
C PRO A 174 10.94 36.65 -18.26
N LEU A 175 9.87 36.69 -19.07
CA LEU A 175 9.97 36.83 -20.52
C LEU A 175 10.57 38.19 -20.94
N ASN A 176 10.42 39.20 -20.07
CA ASN A 176 10.92 40.55 -20.28
C ASN A 176 12.18 40.85 -19.45
N GLY A 177 12.84 39.80 -18.92
CA GLY A 177 14.00 39.93 -18.04
C GLY A 177 13.68 40.47 -16.64
N GLU A 178 12.41 40.53 -16.25
CA GLU A 178 11.97 40.95 -14.91
C GLU A 178 11.74 39.74 -14.00
N ARG A 179 11.94 39.91 -12.68
CA ARG A 179 11.63 38.86 -11.69
C ARG A 179 10.14 38.88 -11.31
N PRO A 180 9.47 37.71 -11.15
CA PRO A 180 8.06 37.64 -10.73
C PRO A 180 7.76 38.46 -9.47
N TYR A 181 8.59 38.37 -8.43
CA TYR A 181 8.38 39.15 -7.21
C TYR A 181 8.53 40.65 -7.42
N LEU A 182 9.52 41.10 -8.20
CA LEU A 182 9.71 42.53 -8.48
C LEU A 182 8.54 43.10 -9.28
N LYS A 183 7.98 42.32 -10.20
CA LYS A 183 6.79 42.71 -10.95
C LYS A 183 5.58 42.85 -10.02
N LEU A 184 5.34 41.84 -9.18
CA LEU A 184 4.27 41.88 -8.17
C LEU A 184 4.44 43.07 -7.20
N ALA A 185 5.67 43.37 -6.79
CA ALA A 185 5.96 44.46 -5.86
C ALA A 185 5.60 45.84 -6.43
N LYS A 186 5.80 46.00 -7.75
CA LYS A 186 5.50 47.24 -8.51
C LYS A 186 4.03 47.37 -8.92
N SER A 187 3.24 46.30 -8.90
CA SER A 187 1.82 46.32 -9.30
C SER A 187 0.97 47.20 -8.36
N PRO A 188 0.29 48.24 -8.87
CA PRO A 188 -0.69 49.01 -8.09
C PRO A 188 -1.99 48.21 -7.91
N ASN A 189 -2.78 48.54 -6.87
CA ASN A 189 -4.14 48.01 -6.65
C ASN A 189 -4.26 46.47 -6.50
N LEU A 190 -3.34 45.84 -5.78
CA LEU A 190 -3.43 44.40 -5.47
C LEU A 190 -4.57 44.08 -4.48
N PRO A 191 -5.31 42.97 -4.66
CA PRO A 191 -6.28 42.50 -3.68
C PRO A 191 -5.57 42.06 -2.39
N LYS A 192 -6.31 42.03 -1.28
CA LYS A 192 -5.76 41.72 0.06
C LYS A 192 -4.84 40.48 0.10
N PRO A 193 -5.17 39.32 -0.52
CA PRO A 193 -4.29 38.14 -0.50
C PRO A 193 -2.93 38.38 -1.17
N LEU A 194 -2.87 39.19 -2.22
CA LEU A 194 -1.63 39.51 -2.94
C LEU A 194 -0.82 40.62 -2.24
N VAL A 195 -1.50 41.52 -1.51
CA VAL A 195 -0.84 42.50 -0.63
C VAL A 195 -0.13 41.80 0.53
N GLU A 196 -0.78 40.83 1.16
CA GLU A 196 -0.19 40.04 2.26
C GLU A 196 0.93 39.12 1.75
N LEU A 197 0.80 38.55 0.55
CA LEU A 197 1.89 37.84 -0.14
C LEU A 197 3.13 38.73 -0.30
N ARG A 198 2.94 39.96 -0.81
CA ARG A 198 4.04 40.93 -0.98
C ARG A 198 4.76 41.21 0.34
N LYS A 199 4.00 41.42 1.42
CA LYS A 199 4.57 41.65 2.77
C LYS A 199 5.32 40.43 3.30
N ALA A 200 4.78 39.23 3.12
CA ALA A 200 5.37 37.98 3.63
C ALA A 200 6.70 37.61 2.95
N LEU A 201 6.91 38.09 1.71
CA LEU A 201 8.09 37.79 0.90
C LEU A 201 9.21 38.85 0.99
N ALA A 202 8.93 40.02 1.55
CA ALA A 202 9.87 41.15 1.60
C ALA A 202 11.21 40.83 2.31
N SER A 203 11.22 39.86 3.23
CA SER A 203 12.40 39.45 4.00
C SER A 203 12.96 38.06 3.62
N ARG A 204 12.58 37.52 2.46
CA ARG A 204 12.98 36.17 1.99
C ARG A 204 14.02 36.23 0.88
N ASP A 205 14.76 35.14 0.71
CA ASP A 205 15.73 34.96 -0.38
C ASP A 205 15.06 35.03 -1.76
N GLU A 206 15.82 35.48 -2.76
CA GLU A 206 15.32 35.80 -4.10
C GLU A 206 14.60 34.63 -4.78
N VAL A 207 15.17 33.43 -4.70
CA VAL A 207 14.60 32.20 -5.29
C VAL A 207 13.29 31.83 -4.60
N VAL A 208 13.23 31.99 -3.27
CA VAL A 208 12.03 31.71 -2.46
C VAL A 208 10.93 32.72 -2.77
N GLN A 209 11.27 33.98 -2.99
CA GLN A 209 10.32 35.01 -3.41
C GLN A 209 9.65 34.64 -4.73
N ASP A 210 10.44 34.34 -5.77
CA ASP A 210 9.91 34.11 -7.11
C ASP A 210 9.12 32.80 -7.20
N ALA A 211 9.59 31.72 -6.57
CA ALA A 211 8.85 30.46 -6.49
C ALA A 211 7.53 30.60 -5.71
N ALA A 212 7.55 31.32 -4.58
CA ALA A 212 6.33 31.54 -3.80
C ALA A 212 5.32 32.41 -4.54
N VAL A 213 5.76 33.44 -5.27
CA VAL A 213 4.87 34.26 -6.10
C VAL A 213 4.19 33.40 -7.15
N VAL A 214 4.94 32.56 -7.88
CA VAL A 214 4.37 31.69 -8.92
C VAL A 214 3.38 30.68 -8.32
N ALA A 215 3.77 29.95 -7.27
CA ALA A 215 2.89 28.96 -6.66
C ALA A 215 1.60 29.57 -6.08
N VAL A 216 1.71 30.75 -5.44
CA VAL A 216 0.56 31.45 -4.84
C VAL A 216 -0.33 32.07 -5.90
N LEU A 217 0.22 32.59 -7.00
CA LEU A 217 -0.57 33.12 -8.11
C LEU A 217 -1.32 32.02 -8.85
N VAL A 218 -0.72 30.84 -9.06
CA VAL A 218 -1.43 29.69 -9.61
C VAL A 218 -2.55 29.24 -8.67
N LEU A 219 -2.28 29.11 -7.36
CA LEU A 219 -3.31 28.84 -6.36
C LEU A 219 -4.45 29.86 -6.43
N TYR A 220 -4.12 31.14 -6.52
CA TYR A 220 -5.09 32.22 -6.57
C TYR A 220 -5.95 32.16 -7.85
N LYS A 221 -5.31 32.04 -9.01
CA LYS A 221 -5.94 31.94 -10.33
C LYS A 221 -6.91 30.77 -10.39
N THR A 222 -6.46 29.58 -10.00
CA THR A 222 -7.26 28.36 -10.01
C THR A 222 -8.45 28.45 -9.05
N LEU A 223 -8.28 29.08 -7.89
CA LEU A 223 -9.38 29.30 -6.93
C LEU A 223 -10.45 30.24 -7.49
N VAL A 224 -10.05 31.38 -8.07
CA VAL A 224 -10.98 32.38 -8.62
C VAL A 224 -11.76 31.81 -9.81
N LYS A 225 -11.09 31.10 -10.71
CA LYS A 225 -11.72 30.47 -11.88
C LYS A 225 -12.77 29.42 -11.49
N ASN A 226 -12.57 28.74 -10.37
CA ASN A 226 -13.41 27.63 -9.91
C ASN A 226 -14.28 27.96 -8.69
N ALA A 227 -14.48 29.23 -8.36
CA ALA A 227 -15.33 29.64 -7.23
C ALA A 227 -16.76 29.04 -7.30
N GLY A 228 -17.29 28.89 -8.53
CA GLY A 228 -18.59 28.24 -8.77
C GLY A 228 -18.66 26.77 -8.35
N ALA A 229 -17.56 26.01 -8.50
CA ALA A 229 -17.51 24.59 -8.10
C ALA A 229 -17.60 24.42 -6.57
N TYR A 230 -17.00 25.36 -5.81
CA TYR A 230 -17.09 25.36 -4.34
C TYR A 230 -18.47 25.79 -3.83
N ARG A 231 -19.12 26.75 -4.52
CA ARG A 231 -20.51 27.14 -4.25
C ARG A 231 -21.47 25.98 -4.49
N GLU A 232 -21.34 25.31 -5.63
CA GLU A 232 -22.17 24.15 -5.96
C GLU A 232 -21.99 23.00 -4.96
N TRP A 233 -20.77 22.75 -4.50
CA TRP A 233 -20.53 21.74 -3.45
C TRP A 233 -21.20 22.10 -2.11
N ALA A 234 -21.22 23.38 -1.73
CA ALA A 234 -21.93 23.84 -0.56
C ALA A 234 -23.45 23.64 -0.69
N GLU A 235 -24.02 23.89 -1.88
CA GLU A 235 -25.44 23.62 -2.17
C GLU A 235 -25.77 22.12 -2.09
N VAL A 236 -24.91 21.25 -2.63
CA VAL A 236 -25.06 19.80 -2.54
C VAL A 236 -25.06 19.33 -1.08
N TYR A 237 -24.24 19.94 -0.23
CA TYR A 237 -24.30 19.66 1.21
C TYR A 237 -25.62 20.10 1.85
N HIS A 238 -26.09 21.32 1.56
CA HIS A 238 -27.35 21.81 2.10
C HIS A 238 -28.54 20.96 1.65
N TRP A 239 -28.52 20.47 0.41
CA TRP A 239 -29.48 19.48 -0.10
C TRP A 239 -29.44 18.18 0.73
N ALA A 240 -28.27 17.57 0.91
CA ALA A 240 -28.14 16.33 1.68
C ALA A 240 -28.57 16.51 3.14
N ARG A 241 -28.26 17.65 3.76
CA ARG A 241 -28.72 17.97 5.12
C ARG A 241 -30.23 18.22 5.19
N GLY A 242 -30.84 18.76 4.14
CA GLY A 242 -32.29 18.89 4.02
C GLY A 242 -32.99 17.52 4.06
N LEU A 243 -32.47 16.54 3.33
CA LEU A 243 -33.01 15.17 3.30
C LEU A 243 -33.02 14.50 4.68
N VAL A 244 -31.96 14.71 5.46
CA VAL A 244 -31.78 14.09 6.79
C VAL A 244 -32.83 14.54 7.81
N LYS A 245 -33.50 15.68 7.58
CA LYS A 245 -34.58 16.18 8.43
C LYS A 245 -35.89 15.39 8.24
N GLU A 246 -36.05 14.75 7.09
CA GLU A 246 -37.23 13.95 6.77
C GLU A 246 -37.17 12.56 7.44
N ARG A 247 -38.34 12.01 7.78
CA ARG A 247 -38.44 10.63 8.29
C ARG A 247 -38.25 9.60 7.18
N GLU A 248 -38.68 9.93 5.97
CA GLU A 248 -38.57 9.11 4.77
C GLU A 248 -38.36 10.02 3.57
N PHE A 249 -37.38 9.72 2.72
CA PHE A 249 -37.10 10.50 1.51
C PHE A 249 -36.62 9.60 0.37
N THR A 250 -36.89 10.04 -0.86
CA THR A 250 -36.41 9.37 -2.08
C THR A 250 -35.32 10.21 -2.73
N VAL A 251 -34.23 9.58 -3.13
CA VAL A 251 -33.14 10.20 -3.90
C VAL A 251 -33.16 9.63 -5.30
N LYS A 252 -33.32 10.52 -6.29
CA LYS A 252 -33.32 10.11 -7.70
C LYS A 252 -31.92 9.85 -8.21
N VAL A 253 -31.78 8.95 -9.18
CA VAL A 253 -30.50 8.68 -9.85
C VAL A 253 -29.86 9.95 -10.41
N GLU A 254 -30.68 10.88 -10.92
CA GLU A 254 -30.23 12.17 -11.46
C GLU A 254 -29.56 13.07 -10.40
N GLU A 255 -30.04 13.04 -9.16
CA GLU A 255 -29.45 13.81 -8.05
C GLU A 255 -28.08 13.22 -7.65
N VAL A 256 -27.96 11.89 -7.66
CA VAL A 256 -26.68 11.20 -7.45
C VAL A 256 -25.68 11.53 -8.56
N LYS A 257 -26.15 11.61 -9.82
CA LYS A 257 -25.31 12.05 -10.96
C LYS A 257 -24.86 13.50 -10.79
N ARG A 258 -25.74 14.42 -10.37
CA ARG A 258 -25.39 15.83 -10.09
C ARG A 258 -24.32 15.93 -9.00
N LEU A 259 -24.49 15.19 -7.91
CA LEU A 259 -23.51 15.09 -6.82
C LEU A 259 -22.14 14.60 -7.32
N ARG A 260 -22.10 13.54 -8.14
CA ARG A 260 -20.84 13.07 -8.73
C ARG A 260 -20.20 14.08 -9.67
N GLY A 261 -21.01 14.80 -10.44
CA GLY A 261 -20.55 15.91 -11.27
C GLY A 261 -19.89 17.01 -10.46
N ALA A 262 -20.53 17.45 -9.37
CA ALA A 262 -19.97 18.45 -8.45
C ALA A 262 -18.70 17.95 -7.74
N HIS A 263 -18.62 16.67 -7.37
CA HIS A 263 -17.41 16.08 -6.81
C HIS A 263 -16.26 16.05 -7.82
N ARG A 264 -16.52 15.55 -9.05
CA ARG A 264 -15.52 15.46 -10.12
C ARG A 264 -14.94 16.83 -10.46
N ARG A 265 -15.78 17.86 -10.54
CA ARG A 265 -15.33 19.25 -10.77
C ARG A 265 -14.27 19.69 -9.76
N ARG A 266 -14.34 19.26 -8.49
CA ARG A 266 -13.34 19.61 -7.45
C ARG A 266 -12.01 18.90 -7.65
N GLU A 267 -12.01 17.66 -8.14
CA GLU A 267 -10.77 16.95 -8.52
C GLU A 267 -10.16 17.59 -9.78
N GLU A 268 -11.00 18.01 -10.73
CA GLU A 268 -10.57 18.76 -11.92
C GLU A 268 -9.89 20.08 -11.56
N VAL A 269 -10.33 20.78 -10.49
CA VAL A 269 -9.64 22.00 -10.00
C VAL A 269 -8.20 21.71 -9.56
N ALA A 270 -7.95 20.59 -8.88
CA ALA A 270 -6.60 20.22 -8.48
C ALA A 270 -5.74 19.92 -9.72
N GLU A 271 -6.28 19.17 -10.68
CA GLU A 271 -5.60 18.88 -11.94
C GLU A 271 -5.31 20.14 -12.76
N GLU A 272 -6.19 21.13 -12.72
CA GLU A 272 -5.96 22.43 -13.35
C GLU A 272 -4.78 23.17 -12.72
N ALA A 273 -4.68 23.22 -11.38
CA ALA A 273 -3.52 23.82 -10.71
C ALA A 273 -2.19 23.14 -11.10
N ARG A 274 -2.20 21.80 -11.25
CA ARG A 274 -1.03 21.04 -11.71
C ARG A 274 -0.66 21.40 -13.16
N ARG A 275 -1.65 21.47 -14.05
CA ARG A 275 -1.42 21.86 -15.46
C ARG A 275 -0.87 23.28 -15.56
N GLU A 276 -1.42 24.23 -14.81
CA GLU A 276 -0.94 25.61 -14.78
C GLU A 276 0.51 25.70 -14.28
N LEU A 277 0.88 24.99 -13.20
CA LEU A 277 2.27 24.92 -12.73
C LEU A 277 3.22 24.34 -13.79
N ASN A 278 2.80 23.27 -14.47
CA ASN A 278 3.58 22.66 -15.54
C ASN A 278 3.72 23.58 -16.76
N SER A 279 2.66 24.32 -17.13
CA SER A 279 2.70 25.32 -18.20
C SER A 279 3.70 26.44 -17.87
N VAL A 280 3.72 26.92 -16.63
CA VAL A 280 4.70 27.94 -16.20
C VAL A 280 6.13 27.40 -16.24
N LEU A 281 6.35 26.16 -15.77
CA LEU A 281 7.67 25.52 -15.85
C LEU A 281 8.14 25.31 -17.29
N ALA A 282 7.24 24.90 -18.19
CA ALA A 282 7.54 24.76 -19.62
C ALA A 282 7.89 26.12 -20.26
N LEU A 283 7.15 27.18 -19.91
CA LEU A 283 7.42 28.54 -20.35
C LEU A 283 8.81 29.02 -19.89
N TYR A 284 9.19 28.74 -18.64
CA TYR A 284 10.51 29.11 -18.13
C TYR A 284 11.62 28.30 -18.77
N ALA A 285 11.40 27.00 -19.01
CA ALA A 285 12.36 26.14 -19.71
C ALA A 285 12.67 26.64 -21.14
N SER A 286 11.67 27.18 -21.85
CA SER A 286 11.84 27.66 -23.22
C SER A 286 12.53 29.03 -23.32
N HIS A 287 12.51 29.85 -22.26
CA HIS A 287 13.03 31.22 -22.28
C HIS A 287 14.30 31.43 -21.45
N SER A 288 14.48 30.70 -20.34
CA SER A 288 15.67 30.81 -19.50
C SER A 288 15.96 29.51 -18.76
N ARG A 289 16.99 28.81 -19.22
CA ARG A 289 17.47 27.57 -18.59
C ARG A 289 17.93 27.80 -17.14
N ASP A 290 18.61 28.91 -16.86
CA ASP A 290 19.04 29.28 -15.50
C ASP A 290 17.85 29.47 -14.55
N LEU A 291 16.82 30.19 -15.00
CA LEU A 291 15.62 30.41 -14.20
C LEU A 291 14.84 29.11 -13.97
N TYR A 292 14.72 28.28 -15.01
CA TYR A 292 14.08 26.97 -14.90
C TYR A 292 14.82 26.07 -13.90
N GLU A 293 16.14 25.94 -14.01
CA GLU A 293 16.95 25.11 -13.11
C GLU A 293 16.88 25.62 -11.65
N ARG A 294 16.73 26.94 -11.45
CA ARG A 294 16.55 27.56 -10.12
C ARG A 294 15.16 27.34 -9.52
N LEU A 295 14.08 27.47 -10.31
CA LEU A 295 12.70 27.43 -9.79
C LEU A 295 12.07 26.03 -9.82
N ARG A 296 12.51 25.15 -10.72
CA ARG A 296 11.99 23.78 -10.86
C ARG A 296 11.93 23.01 -9.54
N PRO A 297 12.98 22.96 -8.68
CA PRO A 297 12.93 22.20 -7.43
C PRO A 297 11.83 22.66 -6.46
N HIS A 298 11.41 23.93 -6.57
CA HIS A 298 10.38 24.53 -5.71
C HIS A 298 8.96 24.40 -6.26
N LEU A 299 8.80 24.28 -7.59
CA LEU A 299 7.51 24.34 -8.29
C LEU A 299 7.07 23.01 -8.92
N GLU A 300 7.99 22.10 -9.22
CA GLU A 300 7.67 20.80 -9.81
C GLU A 300 6.83 19.96 -8.85
N VAL A 301 5.69 19.47 -9.32
CA VAL A 301 4.73 18.74 -8.49
C VAL A 301 5.13 17.28 -8.37
N ASP A 302 5.50 16.84 -7.17
CA ASP A 302 5.56 15.42 -6.83
C ASP A 302 4.13 14.91 -6.58
N VAL A 303 3.53 14.33 -7.62
CA VAL A 303 2.13 13.89 -7.60
C VAL A 303 1.90 12.91 -6.46
N LYS A 304 2.78 11.93 -6.28
CA LYS A 304 2.62 10.92 -5.24
C LYS A 304 2.67 11.55 -3.85
N LYS A 305 3.64 12.42 -3.60
CA LYS A 305 3.76 13.11 -2.31
C LYS A 305 2.56 14.04 -2.04
N ALA A 306 2.03 14.68 -3.08
CA ALA A 306 0.85 15.54 -2.95
C ALA A 306 -0.44 14.75 -2.70
N GLU A 307 -0.62 13.58 -3.33
CA GLU A 307 -1.73 12.66 -3.06
C GLU A 307 -1.71 12.18 -1.61
N GLU A 308 -0.54 11.80 -1.12
CA GLU A 308 -0.38 11.41 0.28
C GLU A 308 -0.67 12.59 1.22
N LEU A 309 -0.07 13.77 1.00
CA LEU A 309 -0.35 14.98 1.78
C LEU A 309 -1.83 15.39 1.72
N ALA A 310 -2.53 15.07 0.63
CA ALA A 310 -3.94 15.37 0.49
C ALA A 310 -4.84 14.54 1.41
N GLU A 311 -4.37 13.40 1.91
CA GLU A 311 -5.15 12.43 2.69
C GLU A 311 -4.66 12.24 4.14
N VAL A 312 -3.48 12.76 4.47
CA VAL A 312 -2.86 12.54 5.79
C VAL A 312 -3.64 13.16 6.95
N ARG A 313 -3.41 12.62 8.15
CA ARG A 313 -4.01 13.12 9.39
C ARG A 313 -3.20 14.27 10.00
N ARG A 314 -3.82 14.98 10.95
CA ARG A 314 -3.18 16.04 11.75
C ARG A 314 -1.80 15.64 12.29
N ASN A 315 -1.67 14.42 12.83
CA ASN A 315 -0.43 13.93 13.45
C ASN A 315 0.64 13.49 12.46
N GLU A 316 0.32 13.43 11.16
CA GLU A 316 1.17 12.96 10.07
C GLU A 316 1.61 14.11 9.15
N LEU A 317 1.00 15.30 9.27
CA LEU A 317 1.43 16.52 8.56
C LEU A 317 2.92 16.85 8.74
N GLY A 318 3.52 16.43 9.86
CA GLY A 318 4.94 16.60 10.12
C GLY A 318 5.85 15.79 9.19
N ASN A 319 5.34 14.70 8.60
CA ASN A 319 6.12 13.84 7.69
C ASN A 319 6.33 14.47 6.31
N TYR A 320 5.59 15.54 5.99
CA TYR A 320 5.61 16.23 4.69
C TYR A 320 6.25 17.61 4.80
N SER A 321 7.13 17.82 5.78
CA SER A 321 7.84 19.10 5.97
C SER A 321 8.72 19.49 4.78
N ASP A 322 9.16 18.50 4.01
CA ASP A 322 10.01 18.61 2.82
C ASP A 322 9.22 18.83 1.52
N ALA A 323 7.88 18.85 1.56
CA ALA A 323 7.07 19.15 0.38
C ALA A 323 7.40 20.54 -0.18
N ASN A 324 7.67 20.61 -1.48
CA ASN A 324 7.93 21.89 -2.15
C ASN A 324 6.65 22.71 -2.37
N MET A 325 6.78 23.95 -2.84
CA MET A 325 5.66 24.89 -2.96
C MET A 325 4.63 24.44 -3.99
N GLY A 326 5.07 23.89 -5.13
CA GLY A 326 4.18 23.33 -6.15
C GLY A 326 3.38 22.12 -5.65
N THR A 327 4.04 21.20 -4.95
CA THR A 327 3.42 20.03 -4.32
C THR A 327 2.39 20.44 -3.26
N LYS A 328 2.71 21.42 -2.41
CA LYS A 328 1.76 21.98 -1.43
C LYS A 328 0.57 22.66 -2.09
N ALA A 329 0.79 23.38 -3.20
CA ALA A 329 -0.28 24.04 -3.94
C ALA A 329 -1.27 23.03 -4.55
N TYR A 330 -0.76 22.01 -5.23
CA TYR A 330 -1.58 20.92 -5.77
C TYR A 330 -2.29 20.13 -4.66
N ALA A 331 -1.55 19.77 -3.60
CA ALA A 331 -2.11 19.05 -2.46
C ALA A 331 -3.20 19.85 -1.73
N ALA A 332 -3.15 21.18 -1.69
CA ALA A 332 -4.20 21.99 -1.06
C ALA A 332 -5.55 21.77 -1.73
N PHE A 333 -5.62 21.83 -3.06
CA PHE A 333 -6.87 21.59 -3.80
C PHE A 333 -7.29 20.13 -3.79
N LEU A 334 -6.32 19.22 -3.96
CA LEU A 334 -6.60 17.79 -3.92
C LEU A 334 -7.13 17.37 -2.54
N SER A 335 -6.57 17.91 -1.47
CA SER A 335 -7.02 17.68 -0.10
C SER A 335 -8.42 18.25 0.14
N VAL A 336 -8.77 19.38 -0.48
CA VAL A 336 -10.14 19.90 -0.46
C VAL A 336 -11.11 18.92 -1.12
N ALA A 337 -10.78 18.36 -2.29
CA ALA A 337 -11.60 17.36 -2.97
C ALA A 337 -11.71 16.04 -2.16
N ARG A 338 -10.59 15.54 -1.66
CA ARG A 338 -10.49 14.27 -0.91
C ARG A 338 -10.96 14.39 0.54
N GLY A 339 -11.04 15.59 1.10
CA GLY A 339 -11.42 15.81 2.50
C GLY A 339 -10.28 15.47 3.45
N GLY A 340 -9.09 15.97 3.16
CA GLY A 340 -7.96 15.88 4.09
C GLY A 340 -7.83 17.13 4.94
N ILE A 341 -7.11 16.97 6.06
CA ILE A 341 -6.88 18.06 7.00
C ILE A 341 -6.19 19.26 6.36
N TYR A 342 -5.34 19.00 5.35
CA TYR A 342 -4.57 20.04 4.68
C TYR A 342 -5.46 20.97 3.84
N GLY A 343 -6.55 20.43 3.28
CA GLY A 343 -7.56 21.21 2.58
C GLY A 343 -8.29 22.18 3.52
N HIS A 344 -8.61 21.74 4.74
CA HIS A 344 -9.21 22.62 5.77
C HIS A 344 -8.28 23.74 6.20
N VAL A 345 -7.00 23.42 6.37
CA VAL A 345 -5.94 24.42 6.62
C VAL A 345 -5.88 25.42 5.48
N ALA A 346 -5.83 24.96 4.24
CA ALA A 346 -5.77 25.82 3.07
C ALA A 346 -6.98 26.76 3.00
N MET A 347 -8.21 26.26 3.14
CA MET A 347 -9.42 27.07 3.07
C MET A 347 -9.51 28.13 4.18
N LEU A 348 -9.07 27.81 5.40
CA LEU A 348 -9.02 28.77 6.50
C LEU A 348 -8.01 29.90 6.24
N LEU A 349 -6.81 29.56 5.80
CA LEU A 349 -5.77 30.54 5.48
C LEU A 349 -6.16 31.41 4.29
N VAL A 350 -6.73 30.81 3.24
CA VAL A 350 -7.27 31.51 2.07
C VAL A 350 -8.34 32.53 2.50
N GLY A 351 -9.28 32.12 3.36
CA GLY A 351 -10.37 32.99 3.84
C GLY A 351 -9.90 34.22 4.64
N GLU A 352 -8.71 34.17 5.24
CA GLU A 352 -8.08 35.30 5.95
C GLU A 352 -7.20 36.20 5.06
N GLY A 353 -6.95 35.79 3.81
CA GLY A 353 -5.98 36.43 2.93
C GLY A 353 -4.54 35.98 3.17
N ALA A 354 -4.34 34.88 3.90
CA ALA A 354 -3.05 34.30 4.27
C ALA A 354 -2.58 33.23 3.26
N LEU A 355 -2.78 33.47 1.95
CA LEU A 355 -2.55 32.48 0.89
C LEU A 355 -1.06 32.03 0.82
N ALA A 356 -0.14 32.94 1.14
CA ALA A 356 1.29 32.66 1.18
C ALA A 356 1.67 31.58 2.21
N ASP A 357 0.95 31.50 3.33
CA ASP A 357 1.24 30.54 4.39
C ASP A 357 0.97 29.09 3.98
N VAL A 358 0.12 28.86 2.96
CA VAL A 358 -0.16 27.53 2.40
C VAL A 358 1.07 26.92 1.74
N VAL A 359 1.92 27.75 1.10
CA VAL A 359 3.12 27.25 0.40
C VAL A 359 4.42 27.48 1.18
N LEU A 360 4.49 28.56 1.98
CA LEU A 360 5.70 28.94 2.71
C LEU A 360 5.90 28.13 3.99
N LEU A 361 4.84 27.83 4.74
CA LEU A 361 4.98 27.06 5.97
C LEU A 361 5.11 25.56 5.66
N THR A 362 5.70 24.81 6.60
CA THR A 362 5.56 23.34 6.57
C THR A 362 4.09 22.98 6.80
N PRO A 363 3.60 21.83 6.30
CA PRO A 363 2.18 21.48 6.46
C PRO A 363 1.70 21.50 7.92
N LYS A 364 2.56 21.07 8.85
CA LYS A 364 2.33 21.18 10.30
C LYS A 364 2.27 22.64 10.78
N GLY A 365 3.19 23.49 10.34
CA GLY A 365 3.19 24.92 10.70
C GLY A 365 1.96 25.67 10.16
N ALA A 366 1.54 25.36 8.94
CA ALA A 366 0.30 25.87 8.36
C ALA A 366 -0.92 25.46 9.21
N TYR A 367 -0.96 24.20 9.65
CA TYR A 367 -2.00 23.72 10.56
C TYR A 367 -2.02 24.47 11.90
N GLU A 368 -0.87 24.65 12.55
CA GLU A 368 -0.78 25.38 13.83
C GLU A 368 -1.23 26.85 13.71
N LYS A 369 -0.98 27.49 12.55
CA LYS A 369 -1.49 28.83 12.26
C LYS A 369 -3.00 28.82 12.05
N ALA A 370 -3.51 27.91 11.23
CA ALA A 370 -4.94 27.74 11.01
C ALA A 370 -5.70 27.40 12.30
N ASP A 371 -5.09 26.63 13.21
CA ASP A 371 -5.66 26.28 14.52
C ASP A 371 -5.79 27.48 15.44
N ARG A 372 -4.80 28.39 15.45
CA ARG A 372 -4.91 29.66 16.19
C ARG A 372 -6.04 30.54 15.63
N ILE A 373 -6.17 30.63 14.31
CA ILE A 373 -7.24 31.38 13.64
C ILE A 373 -8.61 30.79 13.98
N ALA A 374 -8.75 29.47 13.86
CA ALA A 374 -10.00 28.77 14.17
C ALA A 374 -10.37 28.95 15.66
N ASN A 375 -9.43 28.75 16.58
CA ASN A 375 -9.67 28.92 18.01
C ASN A 375 -10.09 30.36 18.37
N ALA A 376 -9.51 31.38 17.74
CA ALA A 376 -9.90 32.78 17.94
C ALA A 376 -11.35 33.07 17.50
N ARG A 377 -11.88 32.28 16.56
CA ARG A 377 -13.28 32.33 16.10
C ARG A 377 -14.21 31.38 16.88
N GLY A 378 -13.71 30.65 17.87
CA GLY A 378 -14.47 29.61 18.58
C GLY A 378 -14.76 28.37 17.72
N GLU A 379 -13.87 28.06 16.78
CA GLU A 379 -13.98 26.96 15.82
C GLU A 379 -12.76 26.02 15.91
N THR A 380 -12.84 24.87 15.25
CA THR A 380 -11.71 23.96 15.04
C THR A 380 -11.29 23.97 13.55
N VAL A 381 -10.03 23.61 13.28
CA VAL A 381 -9.56 23.38 11.90
C VAL A 381 -10.33 22.23 11.28
N ASP A 382 -10.49 21.16 12.04
CA ASP A 382 -11.28 19.98 11.70
C ASP A 382 -12.52 19.91 12.59
N PRO A 383 -13.73 20.18 12.05
CA PRO A 383 -14.99 20.05 12.77
C PRO A 383 -15.30 18.61 13.22
N SER A 384 -14.65 17.60 12.66
CA SER A 384 -14.96 16.19 12.93
C SER A 384 -14.34 15.64 14.23
N TYR A 385 -13.38 16.35 14.86
CA TYR A 385 -12.65 15.88 16.04
C TYR A 385 -12.97 16.71 17.29
N SER A 386 -13.72 16.16 18.25
CA SER A 386 -13.88 16.75 19.59
C SER A 386 -13.56 15.75 20.70
N GLY A 387 -12.32 15.81 21.18
CA GLY A 387 -11.84 15.03 22.31
C GLY A 387 -11.00 15.87 23.27
N ARG A 388 -11.57 16.13 24.46
CA ARG A 388 -10.89 16.38 25.76
C ARG A 388 -10.57 17.84 26.17
N ARG A 389 -11.61 18.58 26.56
CA ARG A 389 -11.70 19.34 27.84
C ARG A 389 -13.07 20.02 27.91
N GLY A 390 -14.03 19.42 28.60
CA GLY A 390 -15.14 20.07 29.33
C GLY A 390 -15.90 21.29 28.78
N ARG A 391 -15.79 21.67 27.50
CA ARG A 391 -16.59 22.71 26.86
C ARG A 391 -17.24 22.15 25.61
N SER A 392 -18.56 22.09 25.64
CA SER A 392 -19.48 21.69 24.58
C SER A 392 -19.54 22.74 23.46
N VAL A 393 -18.41 23.08 22.86
CA VAL A 393 -18.36 23.95 21.68
C VAL A 393 -17.75 23.15 20.52
N GLY A 394 -18.59 22.75 19.56
CA GLY A 394 -18.13 22.20 18.28
C GLY A 394 -18.26 20.68 18.05
N LYS A 395 -19.21 19.97 18.66
CA LYS A 395 -19.59 18.64 18.14
C LYS A 395 -20.46 18.80 16.88
N PRO A 396 -20.16 18.12 15.75
CA PRO A 396 -21.09 18.06 14.62
C PRO A 396 -22.45 17.56 15.09
N SER A 397 -23.53 18.20 14.63
CA SER A 397 -24.88 17.72 14.92
C SER A 397 -25.07 16.31 14.35
N TRP A 398 -26.07 15.56 14.83
CA TRP A 398 -26.43 14.29 14.18
C TRP A 398 -26.77 14.51 12.70
N GLU A 399 -27.38 15.65 12.36
CA GLU A 399 -27.74 16.02 10.99
C GLU A 399 -26.51 16.18 10.10
N ASP A 400 -25.45 16.83 10.61
CA ASP A 400 -24.18 16.99 9.88
C ASP A 400 -23.51 15.62 9.64
N ARG A 401 -23.49 14.77 10.65
CA ARG A 401 -22.93 13.40 10.54
C ARG A 401 -23.71 12.54 9.54
N ALA A 402 -25.04 12.65 9.56
CA ALA A 402 -25.93 11.93 8.66
C ALA A 402 -25.82 12.44 7.21
N ALA A 403 -25.75 13.75 7.00
CA ALA A 403 -25.56 14.34 5.67
C ALA A 403 -24.22 13.92 5.06
N SER A 404 -23.13 13.97 5.85
CA SER A 404 -21.81 13.47 5.40
C SER A 404 -21.84 11.98 5.04
N ALA A 405 -22.53 11.16 5.84
CA ALA A 405 -22.68 9.73 5.56
C ALA A 405 -23.45 9.44 4.27
N LEU A 406 -24.54 10.17 4.00
CA LEU A 406 -25.32 10.05 2.77
C LEU A 406 -24.49 10.44 1.54
N LEU A 407 -23.77 11.56 1.60
CA LEU A 407 -22.90 11.99 0.50
C LEU A 407 -21.84 10.93 0.17
N ARG A 408 -21.22 10.32 1.19
CA ARG A 408 -20.24 9.22 0.99
C ARG A 408 -20.90 7.97 0.41
N TYR A 409 -22.07 7.61 0.92
CA TYR A 409 -22.84 6.47 0.42
C TYR A 409 -23.16 6.59 -1.07
N PHE A 410 -23.53 7.79 -1.55
CA PHE A 410 -23.82 8.04 -2.97
C PHE A 410 -22.56 8.10 -3.86
N LEU A 411 -21.42 8.56 -3.33
CA LEU A 411 -20.15 8.57 -4.05
C LEU A 411 -19.55 7.15 -4.19
N GLY A 412 -19.60 6.34 -3.12
CA GLY A 412 -18.94 5.04 -3.04
C GLY A 412 -19.72 3.85 -3.61
N ARG A 413 -20.98 4.03 -4.04
CA ARG A 413 -21.84 2.97 -4.57
C ARG A 413 -22.22 3.23 -6.02
N ALA A 414 -22.19 2.24 -6.91
CA ALA A 414 -22.85 2.37 -8.21
C ALA A 414 -24.37 2.38 -8.03
N VAL A 415 -25.03 3.51 -8.33
CA VAL A 415 -26.49 3.67 -8.20
C VAL A 415 -27.06 3.80 -9.60
N ASN A 416 -27.84 2.82 -10.03
CA ASN A 416 -28.51 2.80 -11.33
C ASN A 416 -30.03 2.98 -11.22
N GLU A 417 -30.56 2.99 -9.99
CA GLU A 417 -31.99 3.07 -9.67
C GLU A 417 -32.26 4.06 -8.52
N ASP A 418 -33.51 4.50 -8.38
CA ASP A 418 -33.92 5.38 -7.31
C ASP A 418 -33.85 4.67 -5.95
N LEU A 419 -33.47 5.43 -4.93
CA LEU A 419 -33.25 4.93 -3.57
C LEU A 419 -34.21 5.59 -2.58
N VAL A 420 -34.86 4.76 -1.76
CA VAL A 420 -35.72 5.21 -0.67
C VAL A 420 -34.98 5.01 0.65
N PHE A 421 -34.93 6.05 1.47
CA PHE A 421 -34.29 6.04 2.78
C PHE A 421 -35.35 6.21 3.86
N ARG A 422 -35.37 5.30 4.84
CA ARG A 422 -36.23 5.40 6.04
C ARG A 422 -35.40 5.53 7.29
N ARG A 423 -35.67 6.55 8.09
CA ARG A 423 -34.93 6.78 9.35
C ARG A 423 -35.33 5.75 10.41
N VAL A 424 -34.35 4.99 10.90
CA VAL A 424 -34.52 4.00 11.97
C VAL A 424 -33.46 4.25 13.05
N GLY A 425 -33.91 4.76 14.21
CA GLY A 425 -33.01 5.14 15.31
C GLY A 425 -32.00 6.21 14.91
N GLU A 426 -30.71 5.92 15.07
CA GLU A 426 -29.59 6.77 14.64
C GLU A 426 -29.09 6.45 13.21
N GLY A 427 -29.88 5.74 12.38
CA GLY A 427 -29.49 5.32 11.03
C GLY A 427 -30.61 5.43 9.98
N PHE A 428 -30.33 4.91 8.78
CA PHE A 428 -31.28 4.78 7.67
C PHE A 428 -31.33 3.33 7.15
N GLU A 429 -32.53 2.82 6.92
CA GLU A 429 -32.75 1.67 6.04
C GLU A 429 -32.85 2.16 4.60
N VAL A 430 -32.16 1.48 3.68
CA VAL A 430 -32.07 1.86 2.27
C VAL A 430 -32.75 0.80 1.42
N PHE A 431 -33.66 1.23 0.57
CA PHE A 431 -34.41 0.39 -0.37
C PHE A 431 -34.14 0.85 -1.80
N ARG A 432 -34.15 -0.08 -2.75
CA ARG A 432 -34.21 0.26 -4.19
C ARG A 432 -35.65 0.09 -4.67
N THR A 433 -36.09 0.99 -5.52
CA THR A 433 -37.41 0.92 -6.16
C THR A 433 -37.28 0.48 -7.62
N TYR A 434 -37.91 -0.63 -7.99
CA TYR A 434 -38.02 -1.06 -9.39
C TYR A 434 -39.48 -1.34 -9.73
N GLY A 435 -40.04 -0.59 -10.68
CA GLY A 435 -41.44 -0.78 -11.11
C GLY A 435 -42.48 -0.65 -10.00
N GLY A 436 -42.21 0.16 -8.96
CA GLY A 436 -43.09 0.31 -7.79
C GLY A 436 -42.86 -0.69 -6.66
N VAL A 437 -41.91 -1.63 -6.80
CA VAL A 437 -41.54 -2.59 -5.75
C VAL A 437 -40.29 -2.11 -5.03
N GLU A 438 -40.38 -1.98 -3.71
CA GLU A 438 -39.24 -1.69 -2.83
C GLU A 438 -38.56 -2.99 -2.39
N THR A 439 -37.24 -3.06 -2.58
CA THR A 439 -36.43 -4.17 -2.07
C THR A 439 -35.36 -3.63 -1.10
N PRO A 440 -35.19 -4.21 0.10
CA PRO A 440 -34.15 -3.79 1.04
C PRO A 440 -32.75 -3.97 0.44
N VAL A 441 -31.92 -2.94 0.55
CA VAL A 441 -30.57 -2.90 -0.05
C VAL A 441 -29.48 -2.77 1.01
N ASP A 442 -29.69 -1.92 2.02
CA ASP A 442 -28.67 -1.63 3.02
C ASP A 442 -29.27 -1.07 4.32
N VAL A 443 -28.46 -1.05 5.38
CA VAL A 443 -28.71 -0.31 6.62
C VAL A 443 -27.51 0.56 6.93
N LEU A 444 -27.66 1.87 6.76
CA LEU A 444 -26.64 2.89 7.00
C LEU A 444 -26.73 3.39 8.45
N LYS A 445 -25.74 3.07 9.28
CA LYS A 445 -25.66 3.57 10.67
C LYS A 445 -24.83 4.84 10.76
N ILE A 446 -25.35 5.88 11.42
CA ILE A 446 -24.69 7.18 11.60
C ILE A 446 -23.96 7.21 12.95
N GLU A 447 -22.74 6.65 12.98
CA GLU A 447 -21.82 6.72 14.14
C GLU A 447 -20.72 7.77 13.88
N GLU A 448 -19.56 7.72 14.57
CA GLU A 448 -18.39 8.56 14.21
C GLU A 448 -17.88 8.26 12.79
N VAL A 449 -18.08 7.02 12.31
CA VAL A 449 -17.85 6.60 10.93
C VAL A 449 -19.09 5.86 10.44
N ALA A 450 -19.60 6.26 9.27
CA ALA A 450 -20.77 5.63 8.67
C ALA A 450 -20.48 4.16 8.32
N ARG A 451 -21.34 3.25 8.79
CA ARG A 451 -21.21 1.81 8.56
C ARG A 451 -22.44 1.28 7.83
N SER A 452 -22.22 0.49 6.79
CA SER A 452 -23.26 -0.29 6.14
C SER A 452 -23.22 -1.75 6.59
N LYS A 453 -24.38 -2.41 6.61
CA LYS A 453 -24.44 -3.87 6.67
C LYS A 453 -24.18 -4.34 5.24
N ALA A 454 -22.92 -4.66 4.93
CA ALA A 454 -22.48 -5.01 3.58
C ALA A 454 -23.46 -5.97 2.90
N GLY A 455 -23.75 -5.70 1.62
CA GLY A 455 -24.64 -6.54 0.82
C GLY A 455 -24.16 -7.99 0.86
N GLU A 456 -25.07 -8.91 1.16
CA GLU A 456 -24.75 -10.33 1.34
C GLU A 456 -24.05 -10.94 0.11
N GLU A 457 -24.38 -10.43 -1.08
CA GLU A 457 -23.79 -10.84 -2.34
C GLU A 457 -22.33 -10.40 -2.52
N GLU A 458 -21.99 -9.17 -2.10
CA GLU A 458 -20.62 -8.63 -2.19
C GLU A 458 -19.68 -9.33 -1.21
N LEU A 459 -20.16 -9.58 0.02
CA LEU A 459 -19.46 -10.40 1.01
C LEU A 459 -19.24 -11.84 0.51
N ARG A 460 -20.25 -12.43 -0.12
CA ARG A 460 -20.16 -13.79 -0.66
C ARG A 460 -19.15 -13.86 -1.81
N ARG A 461 -19.14 -12.89 -2.72
CA ARG A 461 -18.12 -12.81 -3.78
C ARG A 461 -16.71 -12.70 -3.20
N PHE A 462 -16.50 -11.81 -2.23
CA PHE A 462 -15.21 -11.64 -1.54
C PHE A 462 -14.72 -12.95 -0.90
N VAL A 463 -15.61 -13.68 -0.22
CA VAL A 463 -15.30 -14.97 0.41
C VAL A 463 -15.01 -16.06 -0.62
N GLU A 464 -15.83 -16.18 -1.67
CA GLU A 464 -15.65 -17.21 -2.69
C GLU A 464 -14.40 -16.98 -3.55
N GLU A 465 -14.06 -15.72 -3.85
CA GLU A 465 -12.82 -15.39 -4.56
C GLU A 465 -11.59 -15.76 -3.73
N ALA A 466 -11.58 -15.42 -2.45
CA ALA A 466 -10.51 -15.83 -1.54
C ALA A 466 -10.43 -17.36 -1.39
N LYS A 467 -11.57 -18.06 -1.39
CA LYS A 467 -11.60 -19.53 -1.33
C LYS A 467 -11.05 -20.17 -2.59
N ARG A 468 -11.38 -19.63 -3.77
CA ARG A 468 -10.93 -20.12 -5.08
C ARG A 468 -9.41 -19.95 -5.27
N THR A 469 -8.84 -18.91 -4.69
CA THR A 469 -7.42 -18.56 -4.84
C THR A 469 -6.57 -18.95 -3.62
N ALA A 470 -7.15 -19.68 -2.65
CA ALA A 470 -6.42 -20.17 -1.48
C ALA A 470 -5.46 -21.31 -1.87
N PRO A 471 -4.15 -21.22 -1.52
CA PRO A 471 -3.21 -22.29 -1.83
C PRO A 471 -3.49 -23.62 -1.12
N ASP A 472 -3.17 -24.73 -1.79
CA ASP A 472 -3.30 -26.06 -1.22
C ASP A 472 -2.12 -26.43 -0.31
N LEU A 473 -2.39 -26.55 0.99
CA LEU A 473 -1.44 -26.96 2.03
C LEU A 473 -1.58 -28.44 2.44
N LEU A 474 -2.24 -29.30 1.67
CA LEU A 474 -2.39 -30.72 2.01
C LEU A 474 -1.04 -31.44 2.14
N GLY A 475 -0.81 -32.16 3.23
CA GLY A 475 0.45 -32.91 3.43
C GLY A 475 1.67 -32.05 3.81
N LEU A 476 1.49 -30.75 4.03
CA LEU A 476 2.48 -29.92 4.73
C LEU A 476 2.16 -29.87 6.23
N ASP A 477 3.19 -29.79 7.07
CA ASP A 477 2.99 -29.47 8.48
C ASP A 477 2.58 -27.99 8.60
N LYS A 478 1.35 -27.76 9.06
CA LYS A 478 0.75 -26.42 9.16
C LYS A 478 1.00 -25.76 10.51
N ALA A 479 1.52 -26.50 11.51
CA ALA A 479 1.63 -25.99 12.87
C ALA A 479 2.57 -24.78 13.01
N PRO A 480 3.75 -24.71 12.37
CA PRO A 480 4.62 -23.53 12.47
C PRO A 480 3.90 -22.24 12.05
N GLN A 481 3.22 -22.26 10.89
CA GLN A 481 2.47 -21.11 10.41
C GLN A 481 1.24 -20.85 11.29
N TYR A 482 0.55 -21.91 11.71
CA TYR A 482 -0.66 -21.79 12.51
C TYR A 482 -0.39 -21.13 13.87
N VAL A 483 0.67 -21.50 14.61
CA VAL A 483 0.97 -20.89 15.92
C VAL A 483 1.43 -19.44 15.77
N ALA A 484 2.20 -19.11 14.73
CA ALA A 484 2.60 -17.74 14.43
C ALA A 484 1.40 -16.88 14.06
N TRP A 485 0.45 -17.44 13.33
CA TRP A 485 -0.81 -16.80 12.96
C TRP A 485 -1.79 -16.69 14.13
N ARG A 486 -1.82 -17.67 15.04
CA ARG A 486 -2.59 -17.60 16.30
C ARG A 486 -2.14 -16.45 17.18
N ALA A 487 -0.93 -15.90 16.97
CA ALA A 487 -0.46 -14.70 17.66
C ALA A 487 -1.02 -13.38 17.09
N THR A 488 -1.71 -13.38 15.93
CA THR A 488 -2.16 -12.18 15.21
C THR A 488 -3.64 -11.82 15.47
N ASP A 489 -4.49 -11.67 14.46
CA ASP A 489 -5.90 -11.26 14.57
C ASP A 489 -6.86 -12.45 14.76
N VAL A 490 -6.32 -13.66 14.87
CA VAL A 490 -7.11 -14.87 15.16
C VAL A 490 -7.33 -15.00 16.66
N SER A 491 -8.60 -15.01 17.06
CA SER A 491 -9.01 -15.22 18.44
C SER A 491 -9.88 -16.47 18.56
N THR A 492 -10.25 -16.78 19.80
CA THR A 492 -11.17 -17.86 20.10
C THR A 492 -12.27 -17.32 20.99
N SER A 493 -13.49 -17.35 20.50
CA SER A 493 -14.69 -16.78 21.13
C SER A 493 -15.80 -17.83 21.11
N GLU A 494 -16.53 -17.99 22.22
CA GLU A 494 -17.66 -18.93 22.33
C GLU A 494 -17.35 -20.37 21.86
N GLY A 495 -16.13 -20.86 22.08
CA GLY A 495 -15.71 -22.20 21.65
C GLY A 495 -15.45 -22.34 20.15
N ARG A 496 -15.30 -21.23 19.41
CA ARG A 496 -15.02 -21.20 17.95
C ARG A 496 -13.80 -20.34 17.65
N ILE A 497 -13.11 -20.65 16.57
CA ILE A 497 -12.04 -19.78 16.04
C ILE A 497 -12.71 -18.64 15.28
N GLU A 498 -12.31 -17.41 15.57
CA GLU A 498 -12.83 -16.20 14.93
C GLU A 498 -11.67 -15.37 14.38
N ALA A 499 -11.79 -14.96 13.12
CA ALA A 499 -10.80 -14.09 12.48
C ALA A 499 -11.49 -13.03 11.62
N ALA A 500 -11.10 -11.77 11.79
CA ALA A 500 -11.65 -10.65 11.05
C ALA A 500 -10.59 -10.05 10.11
N THR A 501 -10.95 -9.78 8.86
CA THR A 501 -10.06 -9.16 7.89
C THR A 501 -10.80 -8.32 6.85
N ALA A 502 -10.15 -7.27 6.37
CA ALA A 502 -10.54 -6.50 5.20
C ALA A 502 -9.72 -6.88 3.95
N HIS A 503 -8.74 -7.76 4.09
CA HIS A 503 -7.78 -8.11 3.04
C HIS A 503 -8.10 -9.49 2.45
N PRO A 504 -8.36 -9.58 1.13
CA PRO A 504 -8.62 -10.85 0.46
C PRO A 504 -7.51 -11.87 0.72
N TRP A 505 -6.24 -11.44 0.65
CA TRP A 505 -5.10 -12.33 0.83
C TRP A 505 -5.00 -12.92 2.25
N GLN A 506 -5.36 -12.19 3.31
CA GLN A 506 -5.43 -12.77 4.67
C GLN A 506 -6.54 -13.81 4.77
N LEU A 507 -7.65 -13.61 4.06
CA LEU A 507 -8.73 -14.59 4.00
C LEU A 507 -8.31 -15.89 3.28
N ARG A 508 -7.51 -15.78 2.21
CA ARG A 508 -6.88 -16.94 1.53
C ARG A 508 -6.00 -17.75 2.48
N TRP A 509 -5.22 -17.07 3.33
CA TRP A 509 -4.42 -17.69 4.38
C TRP A 509 -5.29 -18.48 5.36
N TYR A 510 -6.37 -17.88 5.86
CA TYR A 510 -7.29 -18.57 6.77
C TYR A 510 -7.82 -19.85 6.14
N PHE A 511 -8.23 -19.81 4.87
CA PHE A 511 -8.73 -20.99 4.17
C PHE A 511 -7.66 -22.05 3.92
N SER A 512 -6.42 -21.62 3.63
CA SER A 512 -5.29 -22.54 3.43
C SER A 512 -4.98 -23.33 4.71
N LEU A 513 -5.03 -22.67 5.87
CA LEU A 513 -4.75 -23.27 7.17
C LEU A 513 -5.95 -24.10 7.68
N LEU A 514 -7.13 -23.47 7.80
CA LEU A 514 -8.30 -24.00 8.51
C LEU A 514 -9.39 -24.61 7.59
N GLY A 515 -9.24 -24.48 6.27
CA GLY A 515 -10.26 -24.86 5.30
C GLY A 515 -11.41 -23.84 5.22
N GLY A 516 -12.52 -24.24 4.58
CA GLY A 516 -13.72 -23.39 4.48
C GLY A 516 -14.33 -23.08 5.86
N PRO A 517 -14.83 -21.85 6.08
CA PRO A 517 -15.43 -21.44 7.34
C PRO A 517 -16.81 -22.09 7.51
N LYS A 518 -17.23 -22.29 8.77
CA LYS A 518 -18.57 -22.80 9.09
C LYS A 518 -19.64 -21.73 8.83
N SER A 519 -19.29 -20.48 9.09
CA SER A 519 -20.12 -19.30 8.84
C SER A 519 -19.24 -18.06 8.74
N PHE A 520 -19.72 -17.01 8.10
CA PHE A 520 -19.07 -15.70 8.11
C PHE A 520 -20.11 -14.59 8.27
N ARG A 521 -19.68 -13.46 8.80
CA ARG A 521 -20.44 -12.22 8.89
C ARG A 521 -19.61 -11.12 8.28
N GLY A 522 -20.26 -10.08 7.78
CA GLY A 522 -19.54 -8.95 7.24
C GLY A 522 -20.16 -7.62 7.59
N ARG A 523 -19.30 -6.62 7.65
CA ARG A 523 -19.65 -5.20 7.68
C ARG A 523 -18.97 -4.54 6.49
N ALA A 524 -19.40 -3.37 6.08
CA ALA A 524 -18.59 -2.56 5.18
C ALA A 524 -18.40 -1.16 5.72
N ASN A 525 -17.18 -0.66 5.53
CA ASN A 525 -16.88 0.74 5.72
C ASN A 525 -17.26 1.48 4.44
N VAL A 526 -18.05 2.54 4.57
CA VAL A 526 -18.46 3.37 3.44
C VAL A 526 -17.44 4.50 3.29
N THR A 527 -16.58 4.42 2.27
CA THR A 527 -15.68 5.53 1.87
C THR A 527 -16.15 6.16 0.57
N LYS A 528 -15.57 7.31 0.18
CA LYS A 528 -15.87 7.97 -1.10
C LYS A 528 -15.46 7.14 -2.32
N GLU A 529 -14.38 6.37 -2.17
CA GLU A 529 -13.76 5.61 -3.26
C GLU A 529 -14.40 4.23 -3.43
N SER A 530 -14.82 3.60 -2.33
CA SER A 530 -15.43 2.26 -2.35
C SER A 530 -16.08 1.86 -1.03
N ILE A 531 -17.01 0.92 -1.11
CA ILE A 531 -17.51 0.15 0.04
C ILE A 531 -16.47 -0.94 0.32
N LYS A 532 -15.70 -0.83 1.41
CA LYS A 532 -14.67 -1.84 1.77
C LYS A 532 -15.26 -2.89 2.71
N PRO A 533 -15.46 -4.15 2.27
CA PRO A 533 -15.99 -5.20 3.14
C PRO A 533 -14.95 -5.61 4.18
N VAL A 534 -15.42 -5.84 5.40
CA VAL A 534 -14.70 -6.49 6.50
C VAL A 534 -15.43 -7.77 6.82
N VAL A 535 -14.77 -8.90 6.60
CA VAL A 535 -15.33 -10.24 6.84
C VAL A 535 -14.79 -10.76 8.17
N THR A 536 -15.70 -11.20 9.02
CA THR A 536 -15.40 -12.01 10.20
C THR A 536 -15.84 -13.44 9.93
N ALA A 537 -14.90 -14.36 9.86
CA ALA A 537 -15.13 -15.76 9.57
C ALA A 537 -14.95 -16.62 10.83
N TYR A 538 -15.76 -17.69 10.90
CA TYR A 538 -15.85 -18.57 12.07
C TYR A 538 -15.56 -20.02 11.69
N TRP A 539 -14.67 -20.68 12.45
CA TRP A 539 -14.31 -22.09 12.28
C TRP A 539 -14.55 -22.93 13.55
N PRO A 540 -14.77 -24.25 13.39
CA PRO A 540 -14.78 -25.18 14.52
C PRO A 540 -13.39 -25.25 15.19
N ARG A 541 -13.34 -25.43 16.52
CA ARG A 541 -12.07 -25.65 17.25
C ARG A 541 -11.36 -26.93 16.82
N GLU A 542 -12.11 -27.93 16.36
CA GLU A 542 -11.59 -29.22 15.89
C GLU A 542 -10.60 -29.06 14.72
N ARG A 543 -10.68 -27.97 13.95
CA ARG A 543 -9.72 -27.67 12.87
C ARG A 543 -8.33 -27.39 13.42
N GLU A 544 -8.25 -26.70 14.55
CA GLU A 544 -7.01 -26.39 15.24
C GLU A 544 -6.42 -27.63 15.89
N ASP A 545 -7.24 -28.41 16.59
CA ASP A 545 -6.81 -29.68 17.20
C ASP A 545 -6.26 -30.64 16.13
N GLN A 546 -6.89 -30.69 14.95
CA GLN A 546 -6.41 -31.49 13.82
C GLN A 546 -5.05 -30.99 13.26
N ILE A 547 -4.78 -29.69 13.28
CA ILE A 547 -3.47 -29.14 12.87
C ILE A 547 -2.40 -29.55 13.88
N LEU A 548 -2.67 -29.36 15.18
CA LEU A 548 -1.71 -29.66 16.25
C LEU A 548 -1.42 -31.16 16.33
N LYS A 549 -2.47 -31.99 16.29
CA LYS A 549 -2.37 -33.46 16.37
C LYS A 549 -1.58 -34.08 15.22
N ASN A 550 -1.55 -33.44 14.04
CA ASN A 550 -0.85 -33.96 12.86
C ASN A 550 0.55 -33.37 12.67
N SER A 551 1.02 -32.53 13.60
CA SER A 551 2.32 -31.88 13.48
C SER A 551 3.46 -32.78 13.94
N ARG A 552 4.30 -33.18 12.97
CA ARG A 552 5.56 -33.88 13.25
C ARG A 552 6.60 -32.94 13.86
N TRP A 553 6.57 -31.66 13.45
CA TRP A 553 7.45 -30.63 13.99
C TRP A 553 7.24 -30.44 15.50
N LEU A 554 5.98 -30.31 15.96
CA LEU A 554 5.69 -30.19 17.39
C LEU A 554 6.09 -31.45 18.18
N GLU A 555 5.84 -32.63 17.62
CA GLU A 555 6.21 -33.91 18.26
C GLU A 555 7.74 -34.03 18.44
N GLN A 556 8.52 -33.71 17.41
CA GLN A 556 9.99 -33.68 17.47
C GLN A 556 10.50 -32.59 18.42
N LEU A 557 9.87 -31.41 18.41
CA LEU A 557 10.30 -30.27 19.22
C LEU A 557 10.00 -30.46 20.71
N LEU A 558 8.84 -31.02 21.06
CA LEU A 558 8.39 -31.17 22.45
C LEU A 558 8.63 -32.58 23.01
N GLY A 559 9.01 -33.54 22.16
CA GLY A 559 9.20 -34.95 22.55
C GLY A 559 7.90 -35.68 22.87
N ARG A 560 6.75 -35.09 22.55
CA ARG A 560 5.41 -35.67 22.75
C ARG A 560 4.43 -35.11 21.74
N ARG A 561 3.43 -35.91 21.38
CA ARG A 561 2.31 -35.47 20.56
C ARG A 561 1.41 -34.53 21.37
N VAL A 562 0.87 -33.51 20.71
CA VAL A 562 -0.03 -32.52 21.30
C VAL A 562 -1.34 -32.56 20.54
N GLU A 563 -2.46 -32.79 21.23
CA GLU A 563 -3.77 -32.98 20.61
C GLU A 563 -4.65 -31.73 20.63
N SER A 564 -4.33 -30.74 21.47
CA SER A 564 -5.11 -29.50 21.58
C SER A 564 -4.24 -28.29 21.92
N TRP A 565 -4.78 -27.09 21.72
CA TRP A 565 -4.09 -25.86 22.08
C TRP A 565 -3.77 -25.76 23.57
N ARG A 566 -4.67 -26.24 24.43
CA ARG A 566 -4.43 -26.27 25.88
C ARG A 566 -3.26 -27.18 26.23
N GLU A 567 -3.20 -28.35 25.59
CA GLU A 567 -2.09 -29.29 25.78
C GLU A 567 -0.77 -28.72 25.25
N LEU A 568 -0.79 -27.93 24.18
CA LEU A 568 0.38 -27.22 23.65
C LEU A 568 0.92 -26.23 24.69
N VAL A 569 0.05 -25.38 25.23
CA VAL A 569 0.43 -24.40 26.27
C VAL A 569 0.99 -25.10 27.50
N GLY A 570 0.41 -26.22 27.92
CA GLY A 570 0.90 -27.02 29.06
C GLY A 570 2.11 -27.93 28.74
N ALA A 571 2.51 -28.04 27.48
CA ALA A 571 3.72 -28.76 27.05
C ALA A 571 4.97 -27.91 27.10
N ILE A 572 4.81 -26.59 26.95
CA ILE A 572 5.91 -25.64 27.06
C ILE A 572 6.34 -25.58 28.52
N ASP A 573 7.64 -25.72 28.77
CA ASP A 573 8.26 -25.46 30.06
C ASP A 573 8.49 -23.95 30.19
N TRP A 574 7.54 -23.25 30.81
CA TRP A 574 7.58 -21.80 30.90
C TRP A 574 8.62 -21.32 31.90
N ARG A 575 9.01 -22.15 32.88
CA ARG A 575 10.12 -21.86 33.79
C ARG A 575 11.42 -21.82 33.02
N TRP A 576 11.66 -22.84 32.19
CA TRP A 576 12.84 -22.87 31.33
C TRP A 576 12.87 -21.69 30.36
N VAL A 577 11.73 -21.32 29.74
CA VAL A 577 11.65 -20.16 28.84
C VAL A 577 12.02 -18.87 29.57
N LEU A 578 11.49 -18.65 30.77
CA LEU A 578 11.81 -17.48 31.60
C LEU A 578 13.30 -17.45 31.94
N GLU A 579 13.83 -18.54 32.53
CA GLU A 579 15.25 -18.64 32.91
C GLU A 579 16.18 -18.39 31.71
N ARG A 580 15.80 -18.87 30.51
CA ARG A 580 16.60 -18.67 29.31
C ARG A 580 16.64 -17.21 28.88
N VAL A 581 15.50 -16.49 28.94
CA VAL A 581 15.43 -15.06 28.61
C VAL A 581 16.12 -14.21 29.67
N GLU A 582 16.02 -14.55 30.96
CA GLU A 582 16.73 -13.88 32.06
C GLU A 582 18.25 -13.89 31.82
N ARG A 583 18.81 -15.04 31.42
CA ARG A 583 20.24 -15.16 31.09
C ARG A 583 20.66 -14.30 29.89
N LEU A 584 19.74 -14.00 28.98
CA LEU A 584 19.99 -13.16 27.81
C LEU A 584 19.69 -11.68 28.07
N ALA A 585 19.11 -11.32 29.21
CA ALA A 585 18.57 -9.98 29.44
C ALA A 585 19.62 -8.88 29.25
N ASP A 586 20.84 -9.08 29.73
CA ASP A 586 21.94 -8.12 29.56
C ASP A 586 22.41 -8.00 28.10
N GLU A 587 22.45 -9.11 27.35
CA GLU A 587 22.80 -9.11 25.93
C GLU A 587 21.72 -8.45 25.06
N LEU A 588 20.47 -8.45 25.52
CA LEU A 588 19.33 -7.86 24.83
C LEU A 588 19.18 -6.35 25.10
N LYS A 589 19.81 -5.81 26.16
CA LYS A 589 19.73 -4.37 26.51
C LYS A 589 20.08 -3.44 25.33
N PRO A 590 21.14 -3.68 24.52
CA PRO A 590 21.47 -2.83 23.38
C PRO A 590 20.41 -2.82 22.26
N TRP A 591 19.52 -3.80 22.26
CA TRP A 591 18.47 -4.00 21.25
C TRP A 591 17.14 -3.33 21.68
N ILE A 592 17.09 -2.65 22.82
CA ILE A 592 15.89 -1.99 23.35
C ILE A 592 16.05 -0.48 23.21
N GLY A 593 15.05 0.16 22.60
CA GLY A 593 15.00 1.62 22.45
C GLY A 593 15.88 2.17 21.31
N PRO A 594 15.73 3.48 21.01
CA PRO A 594 16.59 4.18 20.06
C PRO A 594 18.03 4.32 20.59
N GLU A 595 18.99 4.49 19.68
CA GLU A 595 20.43 4.61 20.01
C GLU A 595 20.75 5.69 21.03
N LYS A 596 19.99 6.78 21.01
CA LYS A 596 20.18 7.93 21.88
C LYS A 596 19.73 7.74 23.34
N TRP A 597 19.05 6.63 23.66
CA TRP A 597 18.63 6.35 25.03
C TRP A 597 19.81 5.90 25.88
N ASP A 598 19.81 6.38 27.12
CA ASP A 598 20.79 5.97 28.13
C ASP A 598 20.53 4.54 28.64
N ASP A 599 21.50 3.98 29.34
CA ASP A 599 21.41 2.59 29.84
C ASP A 599 20.31 2.42 30.90
N ALA A 600 19.97 3.48 31.65
CA ALA A 600 18.94 3.44 32.69
C ALA A 600 17.53 3.35 32.08
N GLU A 601 17.26 4.10 31.02
CA GLU A 601 16.01 4.04 30.24
C GLU A 601 15.81 2.66 29.62
N ARG A 602 16.88 2.07 29.07
CA ARG A 602 16.85 0.71 28.48
C ARG A 602 16.64 -0.36 29.54
N GLU A 603 17.34 -0.26 30.66
CA GLU A 603 17.21 -1.18 31.78
C GLU A 603 15.80 -1.15 32.39
N GLY A 604 15.20 0.05 32.54
CA GLY A 604 13.84 0.21 33.02
C GLY A 604 12.81 -0.50 32.14
N LEU A 605 12.93 -0.39 30.81
CA LEU A 605 12.06 -1.13 29.88
C LEU A 605 12.32 -2.64 29.90
N ALA A 606 13.60 -3.06 29.90
CA ALA A 606 13.96 -4.47 29.92
C ALA A 606 13.42 -5.18 31.15
N ARG A 607 13.59 -4.58 32.35
CA ARG A 607 13.07 -5.11 33.61
C ARG A 607 11.54 -5.21 33.61
N ARG A 608 10.85 -4.19 33.09
CA ARG A 608 9.38 -4.22 32.96
C ARG A 608 8.92 -5.37 32.07
N ALA A 609 9.50 -5.49 30.88
CA ALA A 609 9.15 -6.53 29.93
C ALA A 609 9.45 -7.94 30.50
N LEU A 610 10.57 -8.10 31.19
CA LEU A 610 10.92 -9.35 31.86
C LEU A 610 9.93 -9.70 32.98
N GLY A 611 9.50 -8.71 33.76
CA GLY A 611 8.46 -8.88 34.78
C GLY A 611 7.12 -9.33 34.19
N GLU A 612 6.71 -8.79 33.03
CA GLU A 612 5.52 -9.25 32.31
C GLU A 612 5.64 -10.72 31.85
N LEU A 613 6.81 -11.14 31.36
CA LEU A 613 7.08 -12.52 30.97
C LEU A 613 7.07 -13.47 32.18
N ALA A 614 7.68 -13.05 33.30
CA ALA A 614 7.71 -13.82 34.55
C ALA A 614 6.29 -14.06 35.09
N LEU A 615 5.45 -13.02 35.09
CA LEU A 615 4.04 -13.13 35.50
C LEU A 615 3.29 -14.14 34.65
N LEU A 616 3.45 -14.10 33.33
CA LEU A 616 2.84 -15.08 32.44
C LEU A 616 3.35 -16.50 32.74
N ALA A 617 4.66 -16.68 32.86
CA ALA A 617 5.26 -18.00 33.09
C ALA A 617 4.74 -18.63 34.39
N HIS A 618 4.70 -17.88 35.49
CA HIS A 618 4.18 -18.36 36.77
C HIS A 618 2.70 -18.76 36.68
N LEU A 619 1.86 -17.97 36.00
CA LEU A 619 0.44 -18.28 35.83
C LEU A 619 0.20 -19.46 34.89
N ALA A 620 0.97 -19.57 33.81
CA ALA A 620 0.90 -20.68 32.87
C ALA A 620 1.27 -22.01 33.55
N GLU A 621 2.33 -22.02 34.38
CA GLU A 621 2.69 -23.18 35.19
C GLU A 621 1.66 -23.48 36.28
N ALA A 622 1.12 -22.46 36.96
CA ALA A 622 0.10 -22.66 37.99
C ALA A 622 -1.21 -23.23 37.42
N ARG A 623 -1.54 -22.90 36.16
CA ARG A 623 -2.71 -23.42 35.44
C ARG A 623 -2.48 -24.82 34.87
N ARG A 624 -1.24 -25.30 34.81
CA ARG A 624 -0.86 -26.55 34.12
C ARG A 624 -1.64 -27.74 34.69
N GLY A 625 -2.38 -28.44 33.83
CA GLY A 625 -3.19 -29.60 34.21
C GLY A 625 -4.53 -29.27 34.90
N ILE A 626 -4.89 -28.00 35.02
CA ILE A 626 -6.15 -27.53 35.64
C ILE A 626 -7.12 -27.10 34.54
N ASP A 627 -8.40 -27.47 34.65
CA ASP A 627 -9.47 -27.01 33.75
C ASP A 627 -9.89 -25.55 34.05
N ASP A 628 -10.66 -24.93 33.15
CA ASP A 628 -10.96 -23.49 33.24
C ASP A 628 -11.83 -23.14 34.46
N ASP A 629 -12.73 -24.04 34.85
CA ASP A 629 -13.62 -23.84 36.00
C ASP A 629 -12.83 -23.93 37.30
N LYS A 630 -12.01 -24.99 37.48
CA LYS A 630 -11.12 -25.12 38.63
C LYS A 630 -10.07 -24.02 38.67
N TRP A 631 -9.56 -23.57 37.52
CA TRP A 631 -8.62 -22.46 37.46
C TRP A 631 -9.27 -21.16 37.91
N ARG A 632 -10.51 -20.90 37.49
CA ARG A 632 -11.27 -19.73 37.93
C ARG A 632 -11.54 -19.78 39.44
N GLU A 633 -11.88 -20.95 40.00
CA GLU A 633 -12.01 -21.14 41.44
C GLU A 633 -10.70 -20.90 42.20
N GLU A 634 -9.60 -21.45 41.70
CA GLU A 634 -8.27 -21.30 42.30
C GLU A 634 -7.82 -19.83 42.28
N ARG A 635 -8.04 -19.11 41.17
CA ARG A 635 -7.81 -17.66 41.10
C ARG A 635 -8.67 -16.90 42.10
N ALA A 636 -9.96 -17.24 42.22
CA ALA A 636 -10.86 -16.61 43.18
C ALA A 636 -10.38 -16.82 44.62
N LYS A 637 -9.93 -18.04 44.98
CA LYS A 637 -9.36 -18.34 46.31
C LYS A 637 -8.09 -17.54 46.60
N ARG A 638 -7.17 -17.45 45.64
CA ARG A 638 -5.94 -16.65 45.77
C ARG A 638 -6.27 -15.17 45.93
N LEU A 639 -7.24 -14.68 45.18
CA LEU A 639 -7.68 -13.29 45.24
C LEU A 639 -8.42 -12.99 46.55
N ALA A 640 -9.24 -13.90 47.07
CA ALA A 640 -9.90 -13.75 48.35
C ALA A 640 -8.90 -13.61 49.50
N ARG A 641 -7.85 -14.45 49.52
CA ARG A 641 -6.75 -14.33 50.50
C ARG A 641 -6.03 -12.98 50.38
N ALA A 642 -5.83 -12.48 49.17
CA ALA A 642 -5.23 -11.16 48.97
C ALA A 642 -6.14 -10.03 49.47
N VAL A 643 -7.45 -10.12 49.21
CA VAL A 643 -8.46 -9.18 49.72
C VAL A 643 -8.47 -9.15 51.26
N GLU A 644 -8.37 -10.31 51.91
CA GLU A 644 -8.25 -10.41 53.37
C GLU A 644 -7.03 -9.67 53.89
N VAL A 645 -5.87 -9.90 53.27
CA VAL A 645 -4.63 -9.25 53.67
C VAL A 645 -4.68 -7.74 53.43
N LEU A 646 -5.16 -7.31 52.26
CA LEU A 646 -5.22 -5.89 51.87
C LEU A 646 -6.21 -5.10 52.71
N SER A 647 -7.31 -5.72 53.14
CA SER A 647 -8.29 -5.09 54.04
C SER A 647 -7.86 -5.08 55.51
N GLY A 648 -6.72 -5.70 55.85
CA GLY A 648 -6.28 -5.89 57.23
C GLY A 648 -7.20 -6.83 58.02
N GLY A 649 -7.83 -7.80 57.34
CA GLY A 649 -8.77 -8.76 57.91
C GLY A 649 -10.21 -8.25 58.07
N ARG A 650 -10.50 -7.01 57.65
CA ARG A 650 -11.84 -6.41 57.76
C ARG A 650 -12.84 -6.96 56.75
N ILE A 651 -12.36 -7.42 55.59
CA ILE A 651 -13.14 -8.15 54.60
C ILE A 651 -12.60 -9.58 54.59
N ALA A 652 -13.27 -10.50 55.27
CA ALA A 652 -12.78 -11.86 55.49
C ALA A 652 -13.84 -12.97 55.32
N GLY A 653 -13.35 -14.20 55.14
CA GLY A 653 -14.15 -15.39 54.89
C GLY A 653 -15.04 -15.23 53.65
N ASN A 654 -16.32 -15.58 53.79
CA ASN A 654 -17.29 -15.55 52.70
C ASN A 654 -17.42 -14.16 52.02
N TYR A 655 -17.13 -13.07 52.73
CA TYR A 655 -17.16 -11.72 52.17
C TYR A 655 -15.95 -11.43 51.28
N ALA A 656 -14.77 -11.93 51.64
CA ALA A 656 -13.58 -11.86 50.80
C ALA A 656 -13.74 -12.73 49.55
N ASP A 657 -14.29 -13.95 49.70
CA ASP A 657 -14.62 -14.83 48.57
C ASP A 657 -15.62 -14.15 47.62
N SER A 658 -16.68 -13.55 48.17
CA SER A 658 -17.68 -12.82 47.38
C SER A 658 -17.07 -11.62 46.66
N LEU A 659 -16.25 -10.81 47.34
CA LEU A 659 -15.60 -9.66 46.74
C LEU A 659 -14.62 -10.07 45.63
N ALA A 660 -13.83 -11.13 45.85
CA ALA A 660 -12.93 -11.69 44.85
C ALA A 660 -13.68 -12.13 43.57
N TRP A 661 -14.79 -12.86 43.72
CA TRP A 661 -15.64 -13.25 42.59
C TRP A 661 -16.21 -12.05 41.84
N VAL A 662 -16.65 -11.02 42.57
CA VAL A 662 -17.18 -9.80 41.95
C VAL A 662 -16.08 -9.00 41.25
N ILE A 663 -14.86 -8.96 41.78
CA ILE A 663 -13.70 -8.32 41.12
C ILE A 663 -13.34 -9.05 39.82
N ILE A 664 -13.28 -10.39 39.83
CA ILE A 664 -13.06 -11.18 38.60
C ILE A 664 -14.14 -10.84 37.56
N ARG A 665 -15.41 -10.83 37.99
CA ARG A 665 -16.54 -10.48 37.12
C ARG A 665 -16.48 -9.04 36.60
N TYR A 666 -15.98 -8.11 37.41
CA TYR A 666 -15.75 -6.72 37.04
C TYR A 666 -14.66 -6.60 35.98
N ALA A 667 -13.58 -7.36 36.12
CA ALA A 667 -12.45 -7.39 35.18
C ALA A 667 -12.80 -8.10 33.84
N GLU A 668 -13.65 -9.13 33.88
CA GLU A 668 -14.03 -10.00 32.75
C GLU A 668 -15.25 -9.53 31.92
N GLU A 669 -15.77 -8.29 32.10
CA GLU A 669 -16.72 -7.53 31.21
C GLU A 669 -18.04 -7.06 31.86
N TYR A 670 -18.42 -7.47 33.08
CA TYR A 670 -19.70 -7.05 33.70
C TYR A 670 -19.60 -5.77 34.55
N LYS A 671 -18.86 -4.74 34.09
CA LYS A 671 -18.52 -3.56 34.90
C LYS A 671 -19.71 -2.94 35.63
N LYS A 672 -20.84 -2.68 34.93
CA LYS A 672 -22.02 -2.04 35.53
C LYS A 672 -22.71 -2.91 36.59
N LYS A 673 -22.87 -4.21 36.35
CA LYS A 673 -23.53 -5.14 37.29
C LYS A 673 -22.62 -5.47 38.47
N ALA A 674 -21.32 -5.63 38.21
CA ALA A 674 -20.33 -5.91 39.25
C ALA A 674 -20.13 -4.69 40.16
N MET A 675 -20.12 -3.47 39.63
CA MET A 675 -20.02 -2.23 40.42
C MET A 675 -21.12 -2.12 41.48
N GLY A 676 -22.38 -2.40 41.12
CA GLY A 676 -23.49 -2.45 42.09
C GLY A 676 -23.35 -3.55 43.15
N LEU A 677 -22.75 -4.69 42.79
CA LEU A 677 -22.46 -5.76 43.76
C LEU A 677 -21.33 -5.40 44.73
N ILE A 678 -20.27 -4.74 44.25
CA ILE A 678 -19.17 -4.22 45.10
C ILE A 678 -19.72 -3.23 46.12
N GLU A 679 -20.57 -2.30 45.69
CA GLU A 679 -21.20 -1.31 46.56
C GLU A 679 -22.10 -1.97 47.61
N SER A 680 -22.91 -2.97 47.21
CA SER A 680 -23.75 -3.73 48.15
C SER A 680 -22.95 -4.58 49.15
N LEU A 681 -21.75 -5.02 48.78
CA LEU A 681 -20.85 -5.76 49.67
C LEU A 681 -20.20 -4.84 50.71
N ALA A 682 -19.86 -3.60 50.33
CA ALA A 682 -19.34 -2.60 51.26
C ALA A 682 -20.33 -2.32 52.41
N GLU A 683 -21.61 -2.13 52.06
CA GLU A 683 -22.69 -1.92 53.03
C GLU A 683 -22.88 -3.12 53.98
N LYS A 684 -22.83 -4.34 53.44
CA LYS A 684 -23.02 -5.58 54.22
C LYS A 684 -21.88 -5.91 55.17
N VAL A 685 -20.65 -5.54 54.81
CA VAL A 685 -19.44 -5.79 55.62
C VAL A 685 -19.20 -4.65 56.63
N GLY A 686 -19.87 -3.51 56.48
CA GLY A 686 -19.74 -2.36 57.38
C GLY A 686 -18.46 -1.56 57.15
N VAL A 687 -17.93 -1.58 55.92
CA VAL A 687 -16.73 -0.84 55.50
C VAL A 687 -17.11 0.30 54.56
N SER A 688 -16.31 1.37 54.52
CA SER A 688 -16.63 2.50 53.65
C SER A 688 -16.47 2.12 52.17
N ARG A 689 -17.21 2.82 51.31
CA ARG A 689 -17.12 2.63 49.86
C ARG A 689 -15.69 2.87 49.37
N GLU A 690 -15.05 3.92 49.86
CA GLU A 690 -13.67 4.28 49.52
C GLU A 690 -12.68 3.17 49.89
N GLU A 691 -12.91 2.49 51.02
CA GLU A 691 -12.05 1.42 51.49
C GLU A 691 -12.15 0.16 50.61
N VAL A 692 -13.37 -0.26 50.27
CA VAL A 692 -13.58 -1.39 49.35
C VAL A 692 -13.05 -1.07 47.96
N TRP A 693 -13.31 0.14 47.45
CA TRP A 693 -12.76 0.57 46.16
C TRP A 693 -11.25 0.70 46.20
N GLY A 694 -10.63 1.06 47.33
CA GLY A 694 -9.18 1.03 47.51
C GLY A 694 -8.59 -0.38 47.33
N VAL A 695 -9.25 -1.40 47.89
CA VAL A 695 -8.85 -2.82 47.67
C VAL A 695 -9.09 -3.24 46.22
N VAL A 696 -10.24 -2.89 45.64
CA VAL A 696 -10.58 -3.22 44.24
C VAL A 696 -9.59 -2.57 43.26
N ASP A 697 -9.28 -1.29 43.44
CA ASP A 697 -8.36 -0.53 42.58
C ASP A 697 -6.93 -1.07 42.70
N PHE A 698 -6.49 -1.44 43.90
CA PHE A 698 -5.22 -2.13 44.10
C PHE A 698 -5.19 -3.48 43.39
N VAL A 699 -6.24 -4.30 43.54
CA VAL A 699 -6.32 -5.61 42.87
C VAL A 699 -6.34 -5.46 41.34
N LEU A 700 -7.08 -4.48 40.81
CA LEU A 700 -7.18 -4.22 39.37
C LEU A 700 -5.92 -3.56 38.79
N SER A 701 -5.03 -3.04 39.63
CA SER A 701 -3.76 -2.46 39.21
C SER A 701 -2.61 -3.45 39.42
N ASP A 702 -2.34 -3.80 40.67
CA ASP A 702 -1.16 -4.58 41.06
C ASP A 702 -1.33 -6.09 40.92
N MET A 703 -2.56 -6.60 41.04
CA MET A 703 -2.91 -8.04 40.92
C MET A 703 -3.79 -8.33 39.68
N TYR A 704 -3.72 -7.44 38.70
CA TYR A 704 -4.57 -7.43 37.52
C TYR A 704 -4.64 -8.79 36.81
N CYS A 705 -3.51 -9.49 36.73
CA CYS A 705 -3.43 -10.79 36.06
C CYS A 705 -4.16 -11.93 36.77
N LEU A 706 -4.34 -11.85 38.09
CA LEU A 706 -5.19 -12.78 38.84
C LEU A 706 -6.66 -12.44 38.62
N ALA A 707 -7.02 -11.15 38.62
CA ALA A 707 -8.39 -10.69 38.39
C ALA A 707 -8.89 -10.99 36.97
N ARG A 708 -8.08 -10.71 35.92
CA ARG A 708 -8.49 -10.80 34.51
C ARG A 708 -8.03 -12.07 33.79
N ASP A 709 -7.29 -12.96 34.45
CA ASP A 709 -6.63 -14.12 33.85
C ASP A 709 -5.65 -13.74 32.73
N CYS A 710 -4.42 -13.35 33.08
CA CYS A 710 -3.38 -13.15 32.06
C CYS A 710 -2.94 -14.48 31.40
N ALA A 711 -3.32 -15.64 31.94
CA ALA A 711 -3.06 -16.95 31.34
C ALA A 711 -4.18 -17.41 30.38
N ARG A 712 -5.16 -16.55 30.07
CA ARG A 712 -6.21 -16.88 29.10
C ARG A 712 -5.68 -16.94 27.67
N ASP A 713 -6.35 -17.70 26.81
CA ASP A 713 -5.96 -17.94 25.41
C ASP A 713 -5.61 -16.64 24.66
N ALA A 714 -6.38 -15.56 24.87
CA ALA A 714 -6.20 -14.27 24.20
C ALA A 714 -4.84 -13.60 24.47
N VAL A 715 -4.23 -13.88 25.63
CA VAL A 715 -2.92 -13.34 26.05
C VAL A 715 -1.82 -14.34 25.74
N VAL A 716 -1.96 -15.60 26.18
CA VAL A 716 -0.94 -16.65 26.05
C VAL A 716 -0.55 -16.92 24.59
N ARG A 717 -1.50 -16.83 23.64
CA ARG A 717 -1.23 -17.05 22.21
C ARG A 717 -0.10 -16.21 21.63
N LYS A 718 0.17 -15.04 22.21
CA LYS A 718 1.26 -14.15 21.78
C LYS A 718 2.64 -14.68 22.14
N PHE A 719 2.71 -15.53 23.16
CA PHE A 719 3.95 -16.05 23.73
C PHE A 719 4.26 -17.46 23.22
N VAL A 720 3.27 -18.25 22.84
CA VAL A 720 3.45 -19.64 22.39
C VAL A 720 4.39 -19.74 21.19
N ALA A 721 4.15 -18.98 20.12
CA ALA A 721 5.01 -19.02 18.94
C ALA A 721 6.47 -18.64 19.25
N PRO A 722 6.77 -17.49 19.88
CA PRO A 722 8.15 -17.17 20.21
C PRO A 722 8.78 -18.05 21.31
N ALA A 723 7.99 -18.68 22.19
CA ALA A 723 8.51 -19.71 23.10
C ALA A 723 8.97 -20.98 22.34
N LEU A 724 8.18 -21.43 21.35
CA LEU A 724 8.56 -22.57 20.50
C LEU A 724 9.77 -22.24 19.62
N GLU A 725 9.87 -21.01 19.10
CA GLU A 725 11.06 -20.51 18.41
C GLU A 725 12.29 -20.58 19.32
N LEU A 726 12.19 -20.11 20.57
CA LEU A 726 13.28 -20.13 21.54
C LEU A 726 13.77 -21.56 21.82
N ILE A 727 12.85 -22.48 22.10
CA ILE A 727 13.17 -23.90 22.34
C ILE A 727 13.87 -24.52 21.12
N MET A 728 13.37 -24.25 19.93
CA MET A 728 13.91 -24.80 18.69
C MET A 728 15.32 -24.28 18.41
N LEU A 729 15.53 -22.96 18.52
CA LEU A 729 16.83 -22.34 18.31
C LEU A 729 17.87 -22.81 19.35
N ASP A 730 17.46 -22.96 20.61
CA ASP A 730 18.33 -23.50 21.66
C ASP A 730 18.74 -24.95 21.38
N LYS A 731 17.79 -25.80 20.97
CA LYS A 731 18.11 -27.18 20.57
C LYS A 731 19.03 -27.22 19.35
N ALA A 732 18.84 -26.35 18.37
CA ALA A 732 19.69 -26.27 17.19
C ALA A 732 21.12 -25.85 17.52
N LEU A 733 21.30 -24.86 18.40
CA LEU A 733 22.62 -24.46 18.91
C LEU A 733 23.33 -25.61 19.65
N ASN A 734 22.56 -26.45 20.35
CA ASN A 734 23.04 -27.62 21.06
C ASN A 734 23.12 -28.89 20.19
N LYS A 735 22.98 -28.79 18.85
CA LYS A 735 23.00 -29.92 17.89
C LYS A 735 21.96 -31.02 18.18
N LYS A 736 20.87 -30.67 18.88
CA LYS A 736 19.71 -31.54 19.19
C LYS A 736 18.55 -31.34 18.21
N PHE A 737 18.68 -30.39 17.28
CA PHE A 737 17.74 -30.11 16.22
C PHE A 737 18.54 -29.68 14.97
N ASP A 738 18.06 -30.03 13.78
CA ASP A 738 18.79 -29.71 12.54
C ASP A 738 18.85 -28.19 12.31
N ARG A 739 20.03 -27.68 11.95
CA ARG A 739 20.26 -26.23 11.80
C ARG A 739 19.47 -25.66 10.62
N GLU A 740 19.46 -26.34 9.47
CA GLU A 740 18.73 -25.87 8.28
C GLU A 740 17.22 -25.91 8.53
N GLU A 741 16.74 -26.96 9.19
CA GLU A 741 15.34 -27.10 9.58
C GLU A 741 14.90 -26.01 10.57
N ALA A 742 15.75 -25.66 11.54
CA ALA A 742 15.49 -24.57 12.48
C ALA A 742 15.39 -23.21 11.77
N LEU A 743 16.31 -22.90 10.85
CA LEU A 743 16.27 -21.65 10.06
C LEU A 743 15.01 -21.57 9.21
N LEU A 744 14.63 -22.67 8.56
CA LEU A 744 13.44 -22.75 7.72
C LEU A 744 12.15 -22.57 8.54
N ASN A 745 12.02 -23.28 9.66
CA ASN A 745 10.83 -23.20 10.50
C ASN A 745 10.72 -21.84 11.20
N PHE A 746 11.84 -21.29 11.70
CA PHE A 746 11.87 -19.93 12.24
C PHE A 746 11.43 -18.91 11.18
N GLY A 747 12.00 -18.99 9.97
CA GLY A 747 11.64 -18.08 8.89
C GLY A 747 10.17 -18.21 8.48
N LYS A 748 9.59 -19.42 8.46
CA LYS A 748 8.15 -19.63 8.17
C LYS A 748 7.29 -18.95 9.24
N MET A 749 7.62 -19.13 10.51
CA MET A 749 6.90 -18.54 11.64
C MET A 749 7.00 -17.01 11.62
N TYR A 750 8.21 -16.49 11.48
CA TYR A 750 8.46 -15.04 11.50
C TYR A 750 7.89 -14.33 10.27
N ALA A 751 8.01 -14.92 9.07
CA ALA A 751 7.37 -14.38 7.85
C ALA A 751 5.84 -14.38 7.97
N THR A 752 5.26 -15.39 8.62
CA THR A 752 3.80 -15.44 8.90
C THR A 752 3.39 -14.33 9.86
N ALA A 753 4.16 -14.11 10.93
CA ALA A 753 3.93 -13.00 11.86
C ALA A 753 4.04 -11.64 11.16
N VAL A 754 5.04 -11.45 10.28
CA VAL A 754 5.21 -10.22 9.50
C VAL A 754 4.07 -10.03 8.49
N ALA A 755 3.60 -11.11 7.84
CA ALA A 755 2.42 -11.03 6.97
C ALA A 755 1.20 -10.53 7.78
N GLY A 756 0.92 -11.13 8.94
CA GLY A 756 -0.21 -10.78 9.80
C GLY A 756 -0.11 -9.39 10.42
N ASP A 757 0.96 -9.14 11.19
CA ASP A 757 1.15 -7.97 12.08
C ASP A 757 2.44 -7.17 11.82
N GLY A 758 3.20 -7.48 10.76
CA GLY A 758 4.32 -6.66 10.28
C GLY A 758 4.14 -5.81 9.00
N THR A 759 5.03 -4.85 8.87
CA THR A 759 5.13 -3.83 7.85
C THR A 759 6.41 -4.07 7.06
N VAL A 760 6.37 -3.98 5.73
CA VAL A 760 7.50 -4.38 4.86
C VAL A 760 7.73 -3.35 3.77
N TRP A 761 8.92 -2.74 3.78
CA TRP A 761 9.43 -1.83 2.75
C TRP A 761 10.87 -2.14 2.41
N ARG A 762 11.32 -1.61 1.27
CA ARG A 762 12.71 -1.72 0.78
C ARG A 762 13.79 -1.53 1.85
N ARG A 763 13.55 -0.71 2.89
CA ARG A 763 14.49 -0.48 4.00
C ARG A 763 13.88 -0.62 5.39
N LEU A 764 12.72 -1.25 5.52
CA LEU A 764 12.07 -1.38 6.83
C LEU A 764 11.33 -2.71 6.92
N VAL A 765 11.65 -3.49 7.94
CA VAL A 765 10.77 -4.56 8.42
C VAL A 765 10.40 -4.20 9.85
N GLU A 766 9.13 -3.98 10.12
CA GLU A 766 8.60 -3.71 11.46
C GLU A 766 7.57 -4.79 11.81
N LEU A 767 7.65 -5.38 12.99
CA LEU A 767 6.64 -6.29 13.54
C LEU A 767 5.99 -5.64 14.76
N VAL A 768 4.69 -5.45 14.74
CA VAL A 768 3.95 -4.89 15.88
C VAL A 768 3.62 -6.00 16.87
N VAL A 769 3.97 -5.77 18.14
CA VAL A 769 3.64 -6.65 19.27
C VAL A 769 2.82 -5.82 20.27
N GLY A 770 1.51 -6.04 20.31
CA GLY A 770 0.56 -5.19 21.03
C GLY A 770 -0.30 -5.89 22.08
N GLY A 771 -0.94 -5.08 22.93
CA GLY A 771 -1.97 -5.49 23.90
C GLY A 771 -1.42 -5.90 25.27
N GLU A 772 -2.29 -6.51 26.08
CA GLU A 772 -1.99 -7.00 27.44
C GLU A 772 -0.72 -7.88 27.45
N LEU A 773 0.22 -7.54 28.35
CA LEU A 773 1.58 -8.12 28.48
C LEU A 773 2.45 -8.05 27.21
N GLY A 774 2.24 -7.04 26.37
CA GLY A 774 2.95 -6.89 25.09
C GLY A 774 4.47 -6.70 25.21
N GLY A 775 4.96 -6.18 26.34
CA GLY A 775 6.39 -5.99 26.58
C GLY A 775 7.10 -7.33 26.77
N GLY A 776 6.53 -8.22 27.57
CA GLY A 776 7.06 -9.58 27.75
C GLY A 776 7.09 -10.38 26.45
N ALA A 777 6.03 -10.29 25.64
CA ALA A 777 5.99 -10.96 24.33
C ALA A 777 7.03 -10.37 23.35
N ALA A 778 7.21 -9.05 23.36
CA ALA A 778 8.21 -8.38 22.52
C ALA A 778 9.64 -8.74 22.93
N LEU A 779 9.91 -8.81 24.23
CA LEU A 779 11.22 -9.22 24.76
C LEU A 779 11.54 -10.68 24.41
N LEU A 780 10.57 -11.59 24.55
CA LEU A 780 10.73 -12.99 24.15
C LEU A 780 11.03 -13.12 22.65
N ARG A 781 10.30 -12.38 21.79
CA ARG A 781 10.59 -12.29 20.35
C ARG A 781 12.00 -11.74 20.07
N LEU A 782 12.44 -10.72 20.81
CA LEU A 782 13.79 -10.18 20.67
C LEU A 782 14.86 -11.22 21.04
N ALA A 783 14.64 -11.99 22.11
CA ALA A 783 15.50 -13.09 22.51
C ALA A 783 15.65 -14.14 21.39
N THR A 784 14.55 -14.48 20.70
CA THR A 784 14.62 -15.42 19.57
C THR A 784 15.43 -14.88 18.39
N LEU A 785 15.32 -13.59 18.06
CA LEU A 785 16.11 -12.97 16.98
C LEU A 785 17.59 -12.92 17.34
N HIS A 786 17.92 -12.63 18.61
CA HIS A 786 19.29 -12.67 19.09
C HIS A 786 19.88 -14.09 19.04
N MET A 787 19.11 -15.10 19.43
CA MET A 787 19.54 -16.50 19.32
C MET A 787 19.70 -16.97 17.87
N LEU A 788 18.82 -16.52 16.98
CA LEU A 788 18.93 -16.79 15.55
C LEU A 788 20.26 -16.30 14.99
N ASN A 789 20.72 -15.11 15.38
CA ASN A 789 22.03 -14.58 14.97
C ASN A 789 23.20 -15.51 15.32
N GLN A 790 23.09 -16.32 16.37
CA GLN A 790 24.14 -17.28 16.74
C GLN A 790 24.20 -18.47 15.78
N LEU A 791 23.10 -18.75 15.05
CA LEU A 791 23.02 -19.77 14.00
C LEU A 791 23.33 -19.23 12.61
N LEU A 792 23.47 -17.91 12.43
CA LEU A 792 23.73 -17.30 11.13
C LEU A 792 25.24 -17.09 10.91
N PRO A 793 25.73 -17.20 9.66
CA PRO A 793 27.07 -16.75 9.31
C PRO A 793 27.19 -15.23 9.51
N ASP A 794 28.41 -14.74 9.74
CA ASP A 794 28.67 -13.34 10.10
C ASP A 794 28.08 -12.33 9.10
N GLU A 795 28.09 -12.67 7.82
CA GLU A 795 27.54 -11.84 6.73
C GLU A 795 26.02 -11.64 6.82
N LEU A 796 25.29 -12.56 7.46
CA LEU A 796 23.83 -12.54 7.59
C LEU A 796 23.35 -12.09 8.97
N LYS A 797 24.26 -11.88 9.94
CA LYS A 797 23.90 -11.33 11.25
C LYS A 797 23.31 -9.94 11.09
N PHE A 798 22.20 -9.68 11.77
CA PHE A 798 21.47 -8.42 11.68
C PHE A 798 21.07 -7.92 13.06
N ASN A 799 20.78 -6.63 13.18
CA ASN A 799 20.22 -6.03 14.40
C ASN A 799 18.75 -5.68 14.19
N ALA A 800 17.92 -5.92 15.21
CA ALA A 800 16.53 -5.50 15.26
C ALA A 800 16.26 -4.85 16.63
N ARG A 801 15.39 -3.84 16.69
CA ARG A 801 15.19 -3.09 17.95
C ARG A 801 13.75 -2.98 18.37
N ILE A 802 13.54 -2.97 19.68
CA ILE A 802 12.23 -2.68 20.27
C ILE A 802 12.04 -1.16 20.38
N TYR A 803 10.96 -0.65 19.77
CA TYR A 803 10.47 0.71 19.97
C TYR A 803 9.12 0.68 20.68
N VAL A 804 8.94 1.56 21.68
CA VAL A 804 7.69 1.69 22.43
C VAL A 804 7.02 3.02 22.12
N LYS A 805 5.77 2.98 21.66
CA LYS A 805 4.94 4.18 21.47
C LYS A 805 3.53 3.92 21.98
N ARG A 806 3.12 4.67 23.02
CA ARG A 806 1.79 4.57 23.64
C ARG A 806 1.41 3.14 24.08
N GLY A 807 2.37 2.40 24.67
CA GLY A 807 2.14 1.02 25.16
C GLY A 807 2.12 -0.05 24.07
N ILE A 808 2.47 0.29 22.83
CA ILE A 808 2.61 -0.66 21.72
C ILE A 808 4.10 -0.84 21.43
N TYR A 809 4.52 -2.11 21.39
CA TYR A 809 5.89 -2.50 21.13
C TYR A 809 6.04 -2.83 19.65
N ARG A 810 7.17 -2.44 19.08
CA ARG A 810 7.51 -2.67 17.67
C ARG A 810 8.91 -3.21 17.59
N ILE A 811 9.09 -4.32 16.90
CA ILE A 811 10.40 -4.88 16.61
C ILE A 811 10.75 -4.45 15.19
N THR A 812 11.78 -3.64 15.06
CA THR A 812 12.10 -2.98 13.79
C THR A 812 13.53 -3.27 13.36
N ALA A 813 13.70 -3.76 12.14
CA ALA A 813 14.98 -3.90 11.46
C ALA A 813 15.09 -2.84 10.36
N THR A 814 16.18 -2.07 10.38
CA THR A 814 16.46 -0.97 9.45
C THR A 814 17.78 -1.21 8.69
N GLY A 815 17.72 -1.14 7.36
CA GLY A 815 18.82 -0.79 6.47
C GLY A 815 19.43 -2.00 5.86
N GLU A 816 20.73 -2.11 6.04
CA GLU A 816 21.42 -3.36 5.77
C GLU A 816 20.83 -4.51 6.60
N ASN A 817 20.41 -4.24 7.85
CA ASN A 817 19.73 -5.24 8.69
C ASN A 817 18.38 -5.67 8.10
N THR A 818 17.65 -4.76 7.46
CA THR A 818 16.42 -5.10 6.74
C THR A 818 16.71 -6.08 5.61
N VAL A 819 17.72 -5.77 4.77
CA VAL A 819 18.09 -6.63 3.63
C VAL A 819 18.49 -8.02 4.09
N LYS A 820 19.32 -8.13 5.14
CA LYS A 820 19.74 -9.42 5.72
C LYS A 820 18.55 -10.23 6.23
N LEU A 821 17.64 -9.58 6.98
CA LEU A 821 16.42 -10.24 7.45
C LEU A 821 15.51 -10.66 6.30
N MET A 822 15.32 -9.82 5.28
CA MET A 822 14.51 -10.13 4.11
C MET A 822 15.06 -11.34 3.32
N ARG A 823 16.38 -11.43 3.15
CA ARG A 823 17.02 -12.58 2.50
C ARG A 823 16.72 -13.89 3.22
N LEU A 824 16.84 -13.89 4.55
CA LEU A 824 16.49 -15.06 5.37
C LEU A 824 15.01 -15.44 5.23
N LEU A 825 14.12 -14.44 5.27
CA LEU A 825 12.68 -14.67 5.15
C LEU A 825 12.27 -15.08 3.73
N ALA A 826 13.00 -14.68 2.68
CA ALA A 826 12.68 -15.04 1.29
C ALA A 826 12.70 -16.55 1.06
N VAL A 827 13.67 -17.25 1.65
CA VAL A 827 13.80 -18.73 1.57
C VAL A 827 12.67 -19.43 2.32
N SER A 828 12.15 -18.78 3.35
CA SER A 828 11.14 -19.38 4.22
C SER A 828 9.73 -18.86 3.96
N ALA A 829 9.59 -17.87 3.08
CA ALA A 829 8.35 -17.17 2.75
C ALA A 829 7.28 -18.19 2.34
N PRO A 830 6.22 -18.36 3.15
CA PRO A 830 5.22 -19.38 2.89
C PRO A 830 4.61 -19.25 1.49
N SER A 831 4.73 -20.34 0.72
CA SER A 831 4.24 -20.46 -0.64
C SER A 831 3.72 -21.88 -0.85
N ALA A 832 2.70 -22.02 -1.68
CA ALA A 832 2.15 -23.30 -2.10
C ALA A 832 1.50 -23.14 -3.48
N GLY A 833 1.61 -24.17 -4.32
CA GLY A 833 1.04 -24.15 -5.68
C GLY A 833 1.61 -23.05 -6.59
N GLY A 834 2.85 -22.61 -6.37
CA GLY A 834 3.51 -21.59 -7.19
C GLY A 834 3.32 -20.15 -6.70
N GLU A 835 2.36 -19.86 -5.81
CA GLU A 835 2.07 -18.50 -5.33
C GLU A 835 2.52 -18.25 -3.88
N TYR A 836 2.83 -16.99 -3.58
CA TYR A 836 3.08 -16.52 -2.21
C TYR A 836 1.77 -16.21 -1.51
N LEU A 837 1.69 -16.58 -0.24
CA LEU A 837 0.47 -16.38 0.53
C LEU A 837 0.22 -14.88 0.87
N SER A 838 1.26 -14.01 0.85
CA SER A 838 1.13 -12.56 1.06
C SER A 838 1.90 -11.76 0.01
N PRO A 839 1.35 -10.63 -0.52
CA PRO A 839 2.08 -9.76 -1.44
C PRO A 839 3.32 -9.12 -0.80
N LYS A 840 3.37 -9.03 0.55
CA LYS A 840 4.53 -8.52 1.29
C LYS A 840 5.80 -9.34 1.05
N PHE A 841 5.65 -10.61 0.68
CA PHE A 841 6.79 -11.50 0.40
C PHE A 841 7.49 -11.15 -0.91
N ASN A 842 6.85 -10.40 -1.81
CA ASN A 842 7.49 -9.95 -3.05
C ASN A 842 8.69 -9.05 -2.77
N GLU A 843 8.65 -8.23 -1.72
CA GLU A 843 9.80 -7.42 -1.30
C GLU A 843 10.95 -8.29 -0.78
N PHE A 844 10.66 -9.43 -0.12
CA PHE A 844 11.70 -10.36 0.32
C PHE A 844 12.42 -10.99 -0.87
N VAL A 845 11.64 -11.41 -1.87
CA VAL A 845 12.16 -12.05 -3.10
C VAL A 845 13.09 -11.14 -3.88
N LYS A 846 12.81 -9.83 -3.91
CA LYS A 846 13.66 -8.83 -4.59
C LYS A 846 15.07 -8.76 -3.99
N GLU A 847 15.18 -8.93 -2.68
CA GLU A 847 16.46 -8.83 -1.96
C GLU A 847 17.25 -10.15 -1.93
N ALA A 848 16.65 -11.27 -2.36
CA ALA A 848 17.30 -12.58 -2.43
C ALA A 848 18.48 -12.59 -3.43
N ARG A 849 19.60 -13.19 -3.01
CA ARG A 849 20.85 -13.37 -3.75
C ARG A 849 21.20 -14.86 -3.81
N VAL A 850 20.62 -15.53 -4.80
CA VAL A 850 20.79 -16.97 -4.98
C VAL A 850 22.18 -17.30 -5.47
N GLU A 851 22.83 -18.23 -4.77
CA GLU A 851 24.10 -18.82 -5.17
C GLU A 851 23.86 -20.14 -5.90
N VAL A 852 24.61 -20.37 -6.97
CA VAL A 852 24.54 -21.58 -7.79
C VAL A 852 25.94 -22.19 -7.89
N GLN A 853 26.08 -23.43 -7.46
CA GLN A 853 27.35 -24.15 -7.45
C GLN A 853 27.22 -25.48 -8.20
N LEU A 854 28.09 -25.69 -9.18
CA LEU A 854 28.19 -26.95 -9.94
C LEU A 854 29.27 -27.84 -9.34
N ASP A 855 28.93 -29.09 -9.04
CA ASP A 855 29.92 -30.10 -8.72
C ASP A 855 30.52 -30.64 -10.02
N LYS A 856 31.65 -30.08 -10.45
CA LYS A 856 32.34 -30.51 -11.70
C LYS A 856 32.74 -31.98 -11.68
N SER A 857 32.98 -32.55 -10.49
CA SER A 857 33.36 -33.96 -10.34
C SER A 857 32.17 -34.92 -10.50
N SER A 858 30.95 -34.40 -10.39
CA SER A 858 29.71 -35.18 -10.57
C SER A 858 29.29 -35.36 -12.04
N ILE A 859 29.94 -34.66 -12.98
CA ILE A 859 29.62 -34.73 -14.41
C ILE A 859 30.01 -36.11 -14.96
N ARG A 860 28.99 -36.92 -15.28
CA ARG A 860 29.16 -38.34 -15.65
C ARG A 860 28.24 -38.76 -16.79
N LEU A 861 28.64 -39.81 -17.50
CA LEU A 861 27.79 -40.53 -18.43
C LEU A 861 27.07 -41.67 -17.69
N THR A 862 25.75 -41.72 -17.81
CA THR A 862 24.91 -42.79 -17.24
C THR A 862 24.95 -44.04 -18.11
N ASP A 863 24.60 -45.20 -17.54
CA ASP A 863 24.58 -46.50 -18.26
C ASP A 863 23.66 -46.51 -19.49
N ARG A 864 22.76 -45.53 -19.62
CA ARG A 864 21.87 -45.33 -20.78
C ARG A 864 22.40 -44.28 -21.78
N GLY A 865 23.67 -43.90 -21.67
CA GLY A 865 24.32 -42.93 -22.57
C GLY A 865 23.86 -41.48 -22.39
N ARG A 866 23.29 -41.11 -21.23
CA ARG A 866 22.86 -39.72 -20.94
C ARG A 866 23.84 -39.03 -20.01
N VAL A 867 24.10 -37.75 -20.22
CA VAL A 867 24.94 -36.96 -19.32
C VAL A 867 24.13 -36.54 -18.09
N ALA A 868 24.71 -36.71 -16.91
CA ALA A 868 24.16 -36.25 -15.65
C ALA A 868 25.19 -35.45 -14.85
N ALA A 869 24.73 -34.48 -14.06
CA ALA A 869 25.56 -33.67 -13.17
C ALA A 869 24.74 -33.20 -11.96
N ASP A 870 25.42 -32.81 -10.90
CA ASP A 870 24.81 -32.31 -9.69
C ASP A 870 25.03 -30.81 -9.53
N LEU A 871 23.95 -30.08 -9.23
CA LEU A 871 23.96 -28.63 -9.04
C LEU A 871 23.30 -28.25 -7.72
N THR A 872 23.99 -27.46 -6.92
CA THR A 872 23.48 -26.95 -5.65
C THR A 872 23.03 -25.52 -5.82
N ILE A 873 21.80 -25.22 -5.36
CA ILE A 873 21.28 -23.85 -5.27
C ILE A 873 21.12 -23.53 -3.78
N SER A 874 21.65 -22.37 -3.37
CA SER A 874 21.60 -21.93 -1.98
C SER A 874 21.19 -20.47 -1.84
N GLU A 875 20.56 -20.15 -0.71
CA GLU A 875 20.28 -18.79 -0.26
C GLU A 875 20.28 -18.78 1.27
N ALA A 876 20.85 -17.73 1.86
CA ALA A 876 20.80 -17.47 3.30
C ALA A 876 21.17 -18.67 4.20
N GLY A 877 22.13 -19.50 3.78
CA GLY A 877 22.60 -20.67 4.53
C GLY A 877 21.74 -21.93 4.38
N VAL A 878 20.75 -21.94 3.48
CA VAL A 878 19.95 -23.12 3.14
C VAL A 878 20.28 -23.56 1.72
N ALA A 879 20.56 -24.85 1.51
CA ALA A 879 20.98 -25.39 0.22
C ALA A 879 20.13 -26.59 -0.22
N VAL A 880 19.88 -26.70 -1.52
CA VAL A 880 19.26 -27.88 -2.14
C VAL A 880 20.08 -28.33 -3.33
N LYS A 881 20.34 -29.63 -3.38
CA LYS A 881 21.03 -30.32 -4.48
C LYS A 881 20.02 -30.82 -5.52
N TYR A 882 20.25 -30.50 -6.78
CA TYR A 882 19.44 -30.87 -7.95
C TYR A 882 20.27 -31.75 -8.88
N ASN A 883 19.59 -32.65 -9.59
CA ASN A 883 20.18 -33.45 -10.64
C ASN A 883 19.91 -32.78 -11.99
N ILE A 884 20.96 -32.55 -12.77
CA ILE A 884 20.90 -32.14 -14.16
C ILE A 884 20.94 -33.39 -15.02
N TYR A 885 20.05 -33.46 -16.01
CA TYR A 885 20.08 -34.47 -17.07
C TYR A 885 20.09 -33.78 -18.43
N LEU A 886 20.99 -34.23 -19.31
CA LEU A 886 21.00 -33.83 -20.71
C LEU A 886 20.47 -34.99 -21.56
N HIS A 887 19.32 -34.81 -22.20
CA HIS A 887 18.76 -35.75 -23.17
C HIS A 887 18.24 -35.05 -24.43
N ASP A 888 16.96 -34.71 -24.50
CA ASP A 888 16.29 -33.94 -25.56
C ASP A 888 16.14 -32.46 -25.15
N ALA A 889 16.44 -32.18 -23.89
CA ALA A 889 16.52 -30.86 -23.28
C ALA A 889 17.49 -30.92 -22.11
N VAL A 890 17.86 -29.74 -21.60
CA VAL A 890 18.47 -29.57 -20.28
C VAL A 890 17.35 -29.67 -19.25
N VAL A 891 17.39 -30.70 -18.40
CA VAL A 891 16.39 -30.93 -17.35
C VAL A 891 17.06 -30.82 -16.00
N LEU A 892 16.55 -29.90 -15.17
CA LEU A 892 16.91 -29.80 -13.77
C LEU A 892 15.80 -30.44 -12.93
N GLN A 893 16.15 -31.45 -12.14
CA GLN A 893 15.20 -32.27 -11.39
C GLN A 893 15.56 -32.38 -9.90
N PHE A 894 14.54 -32.26 -9.05
CA PHE A 894 14.59 -32.61 -7.64
C PHE A 894 13.49 -33.63 -7.32
N VAL A 895 13.78 -34.63 -6.48
CA VAL A 895 12.82 -35.67 -6.05
C VAL A 895 12.98 -35.92 -4.55
N SER A 896 11.86 -36.00 -3.83
CA SER A 896 11.83 -36.21 -2.38
C SER A 896 10.53 -36.90 -1.95
N SER A 897 10.58 -37.75 -0.93
CA SER A 897 9.38 -38.27 -0.25
C SER A 897 8.76 -37.26 0.72
N ASP A 898 9.53 -36.24 1.12
CA ASP A 898 9.04 -35.10 1.89
C ASP A 898 8.60 -33.94 0.97
N ARG A 899 7.30 -33.63 1.01
CA ARG A 899 6.69 -32.49 0.28
C ARG A 899 7.32 -31.16 0.71
N SER A 900 7.67 -30.99 1.99
CA SER A 900 8.25 -29.74 2.51
C SER A 900 9.59 -29.45 1.86
N ARG A 901 10.42 -30.50 1.67
CA ARG A 901 11.70 -30.38 0.98
C ARG A 901 11.54 -30.10 -0.51
N ALA A 902 10.50 -30.66 -1.16
CA ALA A 902 10.18 -30.33 -2.55
C ALA A 902 9.69 -28.88 -2.73
N GLU A 903 8.89 -28.35 -1.81
CA GLU A 903 8.46 -26.93 -1.83
C GLU A 903 9.64 -25.98 -1.61
N LEU A 904 10.60 -26.33 -0.73
CA LEU A 904 11.86 -25.60 -0.57
C LEU A 904 12.65 -25.59 -1.89
N ALA A 905 12.77 -26.74 -2.57
CA ALA A 905 13.44 -26.84 -3.85
C ALA A 905 12.77 -25.94 -4.92
N ALA A 906 11.44 -26.05 -5.06
CA ALA A 906 10.69 -25.18 -5.98
C ALA A 906 10.84 -23.70 -5.64
N ARG A 907 10.99 -23.33 -4.36
CA ARG A 907 11.19 -21.95 -3.94
C ARG A 907 12.59 -21.42 -4.28
N LEU A 908 13.65 -22.20 -4.05
CA LEU A 908 15.01 -21.81 -4.44
C LEU A 908 15.13 -21.60 -5.96
N LEU A 909 14.47 -22.45 -6.76
CA LEU A 909 14.38 -22.24 -8.20
C LEU A 909 13.65 -20.95 -8.58
N ARG A 910 12.56 -20.60 -7.89
CA ARG A 910 11.85 -19.33 -8.09
C ARG A 910 12.70 -18.12 -7.72
N LEU A 911 13.45 -18.19 -6.61
CA LEU A 911 14.43 -17.14 -6.25
C LEU A 911 15.52 -17.02 -7.33
N ALA A 912 15.91 -18.15 -7.95
CA ALA A 912 16.81 -18.20 -9.10
C ALA A 912 16.14 -17.77 -10.42
N GLY A 913 14.92 -17.23 -10.41
CA GLY A 913 14.22 -16.71 -11.59
C GLY A 913 13.52 -17.79 -12.44
N VAL A 914 13.43 -19.04 -11.97
CA VAL A 914 12.81 -20.14 -12.71
C VAL A 914 11.41 -20.44 -12.14
N SER A 915 10.39 -20.42 -13.01
CA SER A 915 9.04 -20.83 -12.62
C SER A 915 9.00 -22.35 -12.34
N ALA A 916 8.88 -22.71 -11.07
CA ALA A 916 8.92 -24.09 -10.58
C ALA A 916 7.71 -24.41 -9.69
N GLU A 917 7.12 -25.58 -9.94
CA GLU A 917 5.96 -26.11 -9.23
C GLU A 917 6.27 -27.51 -8.71
N VAL A 918 5.72 -27.84 -7.53
CA VAL A 918 5.81 -29.18 -6.94
C VAL A 918 4.72 -30.07 -7.51
N LYS A 919 5.07 -31.27 -7.97
CA LYS A 919 4.14 -32.27 -8.52
C LYS A 919 4.25 -33.59 -7.75
N LYS A 920 3.12 -34.29 -7.58
CA LYS A 920 3.07 -35.65 -6.99
C LYS A 920 3.26 -36.68 -8.09
N GLU A 921 4.08 -37.69 -7.85
CA GLU A 921 4.12 -38.88 -8.71
C GLU A 921 2.88 -39.75 -8.45
N GLY A 922 2.16 -40.12 -9.51
CA GLY A 922 0.87 -40.83 -9.41
C GLY A 922 0.96 -42.11 -8.59
N GLY A 923 0.11 -42.24 -7.55
CA GLY A 923 0.00 -43.44 -6.71
C GLY A 923 1.14 -43.66 -5.70
N ARG A 924 2.15 -42.77 -5.63
CA ARG A 924 3.30 -42.88 -4.72
C ARG A 924 3.43 -41.63 -3.86
N ASP A 925 3.94 -41.76 -2.64
CA ASP A 925 4.25 -40.61 -1.77
C ASP A 925 5.63 -40.02 -2.12
N VAL A 926 5.78 -39.64 -3.39
CA VAL A 926 6.99 -39.04 -3.96
C VAL A 926 6.61 -37.73 -4.64
N TRP A 927 7.35 -36.66 -4.32
CA TRP A 927 7.18 -35.32 -4.85
C TRP A 927 8.40 -34.92 -5.68
N TYR A 928 8.16 -34.24 -6.80
CA TYR A 928 9.22 -33.82 -7.69
C TYR A 928 9.04 -32.38 -8.18
N VAL A 929 10.16 -31.75 -8.51
CA VAL A 929 10.24 -30.44 -9.16
C VAL A 929 11.07 -30.61 -10.42
N ILE A 930 10.53 -30.19 -11.56
CA ILE A 930 11.19 -30.30 -12.86
C ILE A 930 11.14 -28.94 -13.57
N ALA A 931 12.31 -28.49 -14.04
CA ALA A 931 12.46 -27.35 -14.94
C ALA A 931 13.23 -27.78 -16.19
N THR A 932 12.69 -27.47 -17.37
CA THR A 932 13.28 -27.78 -18.68
C THR A 932 13.97 -26.54 -19.26
N THR A 933 14.75 -26.70 -20.35
CA THR A 933 15.57 -25.63 -20.97
C THR A 933 14.83 -24.29 -21.10
N ASP A 934 13.57 -24.27 -21.57
CA ASP A 934 12.83 -23.03 -21.77
C ASP A 934 12.51 -22.30 -20.46
N LYS A 935 12.22 -23.05 -19.39
CA LYS A 935 12.03 -22.49 -18.04
C LYS A 935 13.36 -22.07 -17.42
N LEU A 936 14.41 -22.85 -17.64
CA LEU A 936 15.76 -22.58 -17.13
C LEU A 936 16.38 -21.35 -17.79
N ALA A 937 16.08 -21.09 -19.06
CA ALA A 937 16.51 -19.92 -19.80
C ALA A 937 15.92 -18.61 -19.26
N ALA A 938 14.81 -18.65 -18.52
CA ALA A 938 14.28 -17.49 -17.78
C ALA A 938 15.01 -17.22 -16.44
N GLY A 939 15.79 -18.19 -15.94
CA GLY A 939 16.51 -18.10 -14.68
C GLY A 939 17.61 -17.04 -14.68
N ARG A 940 18.11 -16.65 -13.50
CA ARG A 940 19.19 -15.67 -13.33
C ARG A 940 20.46 -16.10 -14.08
N LYS A 941 21.28 -15.12 -14.46
CA LYS A 941 22.49 -15.33 -15.25
C LYS A 941 23.44 -16.36 -14.62
N GLU A 942 23.58 -16.40 -13.29
CA GLU A 942 24.43 -17.39 -12.63
C GLU A 942 23.98 -18.83 -12.92
N LEU A 943 22.66 -19.10 -12.80
CA LEU A 943 22.10 -20.42 -13.09
C LEU A 943 22.29 -20.80 -14.56
N ARG A 944 21.99 -19.88 -15.49
CA ARG A 944 22.09 -20.16 -16.93
C ARG A 944 23.52 -20.42 -17.38
N ASN A 945 24.47 -19.61 -16.90
CA ASN A 945 25.89 -19.79 -17.20
C ASN A 945 26.39 -21.14 -16.70
N THR A 946 25.99 -21.53 -15.48
CA THR A 946 26.36 -22.81 -14.89
C THR A 946 25.81 -23.99 -15.70
N LEU A 947 24.55 -23.91 -16.14
CA LEU A 947 23.95 -24.94 -17.00
C LEU A 947 24.62 -25.01 -18.38
N ALA A 948 24.97 -23.86 -18.96
CA ALA A 948 25.69 -23.80 -20.23
C ALA A 948 27.10 -24.40 -20.11
N GLU A 949 27.78 -24.24 -18.96
CA GLU A 949 29.06 -24.89 -18.69
C GLU A 949 28.96 -26.42 -18.72
N VAL A 950 27.92 -27.01 -18.13
CA VAL A 950 27.68 -28.47 -18.18
C VAL A 950 27.49 -28.95 -19.62
N VAL A 951 26.75 -28.20 -20.43
CA VAL A 951 26.55 -28.54 -21.85
C VAL A 951 27.86 -28.44 -22.64
N ARG A 952 28.67 -27.39 -22.44
CA ARG A 952 29.98 -27.26 -23.10
C ARG A 952 30.94 -28.39 -22.72
N GLU A 953 30.98 -28.77 -21.44
CA GLU A 953 31.81 -29.88 -20.97
C GLU A 953 31.37 -31.23 -21.59
N ALA A 954 30.05 -31.45 -21.72
CA ALA A 954 29.52 -32.64 -22.38
C ALA A 954 29.93 -32.72 -23.87
N ILE A 955 29.94 -31.59 -24.58
CA ILE A 955 30.43 -31.50 -25.97
C ILE A 955 31.94 -31.77 -26.02
N ALA A 956 32.73 -31.14 -25.14
CA ALA A 956 34.19 -31.27 -25.11
C ALA A 956 34.63 -32.72 -24.87
N ARG A 957 33.85 -33.50 -24.11
CA ARG A 957 34.10 -34.93 -23.85
C ARG A 957 33.55 -35.86 -24.94
N GLY A 958 32.93 -35.33 -26.00
CA GLY A 958 32.33 -36.11 -27.08
C GLY A 958 31.09 -36.90 -26.67
N TRP A 959 30.44 -36.52 -25.57
CA TRP A 959 29.24 -37.20 -25.06
C TRP A 959 27.94 -36.66 -25.68
N MET A 960 28.02 -35.60 -26.47
CA MET A 960 26.90 -34.92 -27.07
C MET A 960 27.25 -34.32 -28.44
N ASP A 961 26.30 -34.34 -29.37
CA ASP A 961 26.42 -33.69 -30.67
C ASP A 961 26.32 -32.16 -30.52
N ALA A 962 27.34 -31.44 -30.98
CA ALA A 962 27.40 -29.99 -30.93
C ALA A 962 26.22 -29.33 -31.67
N ASN A 963 25.78 -29.90 -32.80
CA ASN A 963 24.66 -29.37 -33.58
C ASN A 963 23.32 -29.50 -32.82
N LYS A 964 23.18 -30.53 -31.98
CA LYS A 964 21.98 -30.70 -31.14
C LYS A 964 21.98 -29.77 -29.94
N ALA A 965 23.16 -29.45 -29.41
CA ALA A 965 23.33 -28.64 -28.20
C ALA A 965 23.35 -27.12 -28.47
N GLU A 966 23.64 -26.70 -29.72
CA GLU A 966 23.71 -25.29 -30.13
C GLU A 966 22.45 -24.51 -29.76
N GLY A 967 21.26 -25.05 -30.06
CA GLY A 967 19.99 -24.41 -29.73
C GLY A 967 19.71 -24.30 -28.22
N TRP A 968 20.33 -25.13 -27.37
CA TRP A 968 20.21 -24.99 -25.91
C TRP A 968 21.21 -23.95 -25.37
N LEU A 969 22.45 -23.95 -25.89
CA LEU A 969 23.46 -22.97 -25.53
C LEU A 969 23.00 -21.56 -25.91
N GLU A 970 22.44 -21.37 -27.10
CA GLU A 970 21.90 -20.08 -27.53
C GLU A 970 20.81 -19.57 -26.57
N LYS A 971 19.87 -20.44 -26.17
CA LYS A 971 18.81 -20.11 -25.20
C LYS A 971 19.34 -19.77 -23.80
N LEU A 972 20.34 -20.51 -23.31
CA LEU A 972 20.91 -20.28 -21.97
C LEU A 972 21.83 -19.03 -21.94
N GLU A 973 22.63 -18.80 -22.98
CA GLU A 973 23.57 -17.69 -23.09
C GLU A 973 22.87 -16.36 -23.34
N ARG A 974 21.94 -16.30 -24.31
CA ARG A 974 21.10 -15.11 -24.51
C ARG A 974 20.16 -14.90 -23.33
N GLY A 975 19.72 -15.99 -22.71
CA GLY A 975 18.60 -15.99 -21.79
C GLY A 975 17.27 -15.81 -22.53
N ARG A 976 16.19 -16.37 -21.97
CA ARG A 976 14.83 -16.08 -22.39
C ARG A 976 14.39 -14.84 -21.62
N VAL A 977 14.82 -13.68 -22.11
CA VAL A 977 14.45 -12.40 -21.50
C VAL A 977 12.99 -12.15 -21.86
N LEU A 978 12.06 -12.46 -20.95
CA LEU A 978 10.88 -11.60 -20.81
C LEU A 978 11.48 -10.21 -20.56
N LYS A 979 11.53 -9.35 -21.58
CA LYS A 979 11.99 -7.95 -21.45
C LYS A 979 11.39 -7.42 -20.16
N GLU A 980 12.21 -6.97 -19.21
CA GLU A 980 11.77 -6.73 -17.82
C GLU A 980 10.45 -5.94 -17.82
N GLY A 981 9.38 -6.59 -17.37
CA GLY A 981 8.04 -6.03 -17.38
C GLY A 981 7.11 -6.39 -18.54
N TRP A 982 7.50 -7.12 -19.60
CA TRP A 982 6.64 -7.52 -20.74
C TRP A 982 6.27 -9.01 -20.73
N PRO A 983 5.02 -9.41 -21.05
CA PRO A 983 4.60 -10.81 -21.09
C PRO A 983 5.02 -11.54 -22.38
N GLU A 984 4.96 -12.87 -22.38
CA GLU A 984 5.29 -13.69 -23.55
C GLU A 984 4.17 -13.62 -24.62
N TYR A 985 4.47 -13.02 -25.78
CA TYR A 985 3.59 -13.08 -26.94
C TYR A 985 3.94 -14.28 -27.82
N LEU A 986 2.91 -15.05 -28.17
CA LEU A 986 2.93 -16.00 -29.28
C LEU A 986 2.93 -15.21 -30.58
N VAL A 987 3.98 -15.36 -31.38
CA VAL A 987 4.12 -14.73 -32.69
C VAL A 987 4.33 -15.83 -33.71
N ARG A 988 3.43 -16.01 -34.68
CA ARG A 988 3.57 -17.06 -35.71
C ARG A 988 2.78 -16.73 -36.96
N LEU A 989 3.03 -17.47 -38.03
CA LEU A 989 2.19 -17.45 -39.22
C LEU A 989 1.08 -18.52 -39.11
N VAL A 990 -0.15 -18.13 -39.44
CA VAL A 990 -1.29 -19.04 -39.63
C VAL A 990 -1.88 -18.72 -40.99
N GLU A 991 -1.83 -19.68 -41.93
CA GLU A 991 -2.30 -19.48 -43.32
C GLU A 991 -1.70 -18.23 -44.00
N GLY A 992 -0.44 -17.93 -43.71
CA GLY A 992 0.27 -16.75 -44.24
C GLY A 992 -0.03 -15.43 -43.54
N ALA A 993 -0.92 -15.40 -42.55
CA ALA A 993 -1.20 -14.22 -41.73
C ALA A 993 -0.41 -14.22 -40.42
N LEU A 994 0.16 -13.06 -40.06
CA LEU A 994 0.85 -12.89 -38.77
C LEU A 994 -0.16 -12.87 -37.62
N VAL A 995 0.03 -13.78 -36.67
CA VAL A 995 -0.74 -13.90 -35.43
C VAL A 995 0.13 -13.46 -34.27
N VAL A 996 -0.28 -12.40 -33.56
CA VAL A 996 0.36 -11.93 -32.32
C VAL A 996 -0.64 -12.06 -31.17
N ARG A 997 -0.35 -12.93 -30.20
CA ARG A 997 -1.31 -13.30 -29.16
C ARG A 997 -0.66 -13.56 -27.80
N PHE A 998 -1.20 -12.96 -26.74
CA PHE A 998 -0.89 -13.30 -25.35
C PHE A 998 -1.99 -14.22 -24.79
N ASN A 999 -1.61 -15.27 -24.07
CA ASN A 999 -2.54 -16.22 -23.41
C ASN A 999 -2.23 -16.32 -21.92
N SER A 1000 -3.26 -16.40 -21.08
CA SER A 1000 -3.12 -16.61 -19.64
C SER A 1000 -4.37 -17.22 -19.03
N THR A 1001 -4.19 -18.16 -18.11
CA THR A 1001 -5.26 -18.69 -17.24
C THR A 1001 -5.64 -17.73 -16.11
N ASN A 1002 -4.75 -16.78 -15.79
CA ASN A 1002 -4.96 -15.74 -14.79
C ASN A 1002 -5.64 -14.51 -15.44
N SER A 1003 -6.84 -14.18 -14.98
CA SER A 1003 -7.63 -13.03 -15.46
C SER A 1003 -6.94 -11.69 -15.17
N GLY A 1004 -6.23 -11.57 -14.04
CA GLY A 1004 -5.48 -10.37 -13.68
C GLY A 1004 -4.35 -10.06 -14.66
N ASN A 1005 -3.70 -11.09 -15.23
CA ASN A 1005 -2.69 -10.89 -16.27
C ASN A 1005 -3.30 -10.42 -17.59
N ILE A 1006 -4.48 -10.93 -17.95
CA ILE A 1006 -5.22 -10.49 -19.15
C ILE A 1006 -5.70 -9.04 -19.00
N GLU A 1007 -6.20 -8.68 -17.81
CA GLU A 1007 -6.59 -7.29 -17.50
C GLU A 1007 -5.40 -6.34 -17.49
N TRP A 1008 -4.29 -6.76 -16.89
CA TRP A 1008 -3.06 -5.97 -16.84
C TRP A 1008 -2.50 -5.71 -18.24
N GLU A 1009 -2.49 -6.72 -19.11
CA GLU A 1009 -2.02 -6.55 -20.48
C GLU A 1009 -2.98 -5.69 -21.32
N MET A 1010 -4.30 -5.86 -21.12
CA MET A 1010 -5.29 -4.96 -21.72
C MET A 1010 -5.05 -3.50 -21.31
N GLN A 1011 -4.77 -3.24 -20.03
CA GLN A 1011 -4.50 -1.89 -19.54
C GLN A 1011 -3.20 -1.32 -20.12
N ARG A 1012 -2.14 -2.12 -20.24
CA ARG A 1012 -0.88 -1.72 -20.87
C ARG A 1012 -1.08 -1.29 -22.32
N LEU A 1013 -1.75 -2.12 -23.12
CA LEU A 1013 -2.02 -1.80 -24.53
C LEU A 1013 -2.85 -0.51 -24.65
N ARG A 1014 -3.80 -0.27 -23.74
CA ARG A 1014 -4.55 1.00 -23.67
C ARG A 1014 -3.68 2.20 -23.30
N GLN A 1015 -2.77 2.06 -22.33
CA GLN A 1015 -1.86 3.13 -21.93
C GLN A 1015 -0.93 3.56 -23.06
N MET A 1016 -0.52 2.61 -23.90
CA MET A 1016 0.27 2.86 -25.11
C MET A 1016 -0.53 3.57 -26.22
N GLY A 1017 -1.87 3.50 -26.19
CA GLY A 1017 -2.75 4.15 -27.18
C GLY A 1017 -3.55 3.18 -28.06
N LEU A 1018 -3.56 1.87 -27.74
CA LEU A 1018 -4.34 0.88 -28.49
C LEU A 1018 -5.76 0.72 -27.96
N GLU A 1019 -6.73 0.52 -28.86
CA GLU A 1019 -8.16 0.42 -28.51
C GLU A 1019 -8.66 -1.02 -28.60
N VAL A 1020 -9.44 -1.45 -27.59
CA VAL A 1020 -10.10 -2.76 -27.56
C VAL A 1020 -11.19 -2.82 -28.64
N GLY A 1021 -11.24 -3.91 -29.38
CA GLY A 1021 -12.19 -4.13 -30.48
C GLY A 1021 -11.71 -3.57 -31.82
N LYS A 1022 -10.78 -2.61 -31.83
CA LYS A 1022 -10.14 -2.07 -33.05
C LYS A 1022 -8.74 -2.64 -33.25
N HIS A 1023 -7.82 -2.34 -32.33
CA HIS A 1023 -6.41 -2.71 -32.43
C HIS A 1023 -6.13 -4.10 -31.85
N PHE A 1024 -6.89 -4.51 -30.83
CA PHE A 1024 -6.77 -5.83 -30.24
C PHE A 1024 -8.11 -6.33 -29.69
N THR A 1025 -8.24 -7.63 -29.50
CA THR A 1025 -9.42 -8.27 -28.90
C THR A 1025 -9.04 -9.02 -27.64
N VAL A 1026 -9.96 -9.08 -26.68
CA VAL A 1026 -9.73 -9.71 -25.37
C VAL A 1026 -10.80 -10.75 -25.12
N LYS A 1027 -10.38 -11.92 -24.63
CA LYS A 1027 -11.26 -12.94 -24.09
C LYS A 1027 -10.81 -13.29 -22.68
N MET A 1028 -11.72 -13.23 -21.72
CA MET A 1028 -11.43 -13.62 -20.35
C MET A 1028 -11.32 -15.15 -20.20
N PRO A 1029 -10.50 -15.65 -19.26
CA PRO A 1029 -10.42 -17.08 -18.97
C PRO A 1029 -11.70 -17.58 -18.30
N GLU A 1030 -12.27 -18.67 -18.82
CA GLU A 1030 -13.50 -19.31 -18.30
C GLU A 1030 -13.30 -20.82 -18.19
N GLY A 1031 -13.72 -21.43 -17.06
CA GLY A 1031 -13.73 -22.88 -16.91
C GLY A 1031 -12.37 -23.59 -17.04
N GLY A 1032 -11.28 -22.94 -16.62
CA GLY A 1032 -9.92 -23.49 -16.74
C GLY A 1032 -9.33 -23.43 -18.15
N ARG A 1033 -10.00 -22.75 -19.10
CA ARG A 1033 -9.47 -22.44 -20.43
C ARG A 1033 -8.78 -21.07 -20.42
N ASP A 1034 -7.71 -20.95 -21.20
CA ASP A 1034 -6.94 -19.71 -21.32
C ASP A 1034 -7.80 -18.55 -21.84
N GLY A 1035 -7.70 -17.42 -21.15
CA GLY A 1035 -8.06 -16.12 -21.70
C GLY A 1035 -6.95 -15.66 -22.65
N TYR A 1036 -7.26 -14.71 -23.51
CA TYR A 1036 -6.27 -14.19 -24.46
C TYR A 1036 -6.46 -12.72 -24.80
N VAL A 1037 -5.35 -12.10 -25.18
CA VAL A 1037 -5.28 -10.81 -25.85
C VAL A 1037 -4.70 -11.06 -27.25
N TYR A 1038 -5.50 -10.80 -28.28
CA TYR A 1038 -5.10 -10.98 -29.68
C TYR A 1038 -4.92 -9.62 -30.34
N ILE A 1039 -3.70 -9.33 -30.79
CA ILE A 1039 -3.34 -8.08 -31.46
C ILE A 1039 -3.57 -8.26 -32.95
N ARG A 1040 -4.39 -7.37 -33.53
CA ARG A 1040 -4.69 -7.39 -34.96
C ARG A 1040 -3.53 -6.80 -35.75
N ARG A 1041 -3.47 -7.10 -37.05
CA ARG A 1041 -2.51 -6.47 -37.99
C ARG A 1041 -2.53 -4.96 -37.89
N GLU A 1042 -3.74 -4.36 -37.87
CA GLU A 1042 -3.94 -2.92 -37.73
C GLU A 1042 -3.43 -2.39 -36.39
N GLY A 1043 -3.55 -3.17 -35.31
CA GLY A 1043 -3.03 -2.81 -34.01
C GLY A 1043 -1.50 -2.79 -33.95
N LEU A 1044 -0.84 -3.75 -34.61
CA LEU A 1044 0.62 -3.76 -34.71
C LEU A 1044 1.14 -2.61 -35.60
N ALA A 1045 0.48 -2.34 -36.73
CA ALA A 1045 0.80 -1.19 -37.58
C ALA A 1045 0.57 0.15 -36.85
N HIS A 1046 -0.50 0.28 -36.06
CA HIS A 1046 -0.74 1.49 -35.27
C HIS A 1046 0.27 1.67 -34.14
N ALA A 1047 0.69 0.58 -33.47
CA ALA A 1047 1.79 0.62 -32.51
C ALA A 1047 3.11 1.04 -33.19
N ALA A 1048 3.38 0.56 -34.40
CA ALA A 1048 4.55 0.98 -35.18
C ALA A 1048 4.49 2.48 -35.56
N TRP A 1049 3.32 3.00 -35.93
CA TRP A 1049 3.14 4.43 -36.16
C TRP A 1049 3.38 5.25 -34.88
N LEU A 1050 2.79 4.83 -33.75
CA LEU A 1050 2.99 5.46 -32.43
C LEU A 1050 4.44 5.42 -31.97
N SER A 1051 5.23 4.42 -32.38
CA SER A 1051 6.65 4.35 -32.05
C SER A 1051 7.49 5.48 -32.66
N VAL A 1052 7.04 6.04 -33.79
CA VAL A 1052 7.75 7.12 -34.51
C VAL A 1052 7.10 8.48 -34.28
N ARG A 1053 5.76 8.53 -34.25
CA ARG A 1053 4.97 9.78 -34.23
C ARG A 1053 4.20 10.02 -32.93
N GLY A 1054 4.21 9.07 -32.00
CA GLY A 1054 3.61 9.29 -30.67
C GLY A 1054 4.35 10.36 -29.87
N GLU A 1055 3.72 10.87 -28.81
CA GLU A 1055 4.32 11.87 -27.92
C GLU A 1055 4.55 11.30 -26.52
N GLY A 1056 5.70 11.66 -25.91
CA GLY A 1056 6.04 11.33 -24.53
C GLY A 1056 6.12 9.82 -24.25
N GLU A 1057 5.52 9.38 -23.14
CA GLU A 1057 5.60 7.99 -22.67
C GLU A 1057 4.95 6.99 -23.64
N ARG A 1058 3.94 7.41 -24.41
CA ARG A 1058 3.27 6.54 -25.39
C ARG A 1058 4.21 6.12 -26.51
N GLN A 1059 5.04 7.04 -27.01
CA GLN A 1059 6.01 6.76 -28.05
C GLN A 1059 7.04 5.74 -27.59
N ARG A 1060 7.57 5.93 -26.38
CA ARG A 1060 8.54 5.03 -25.77
C ARG A 1060 7.95 3.62 -25.59
N LEU A 1061 6.76 3.51 -25.01
CA LEU A 1061 6.08 2.22 -24.82
C LEU A 1061 5.79 1.51 -26.15
N ALA A 1062 5.38 2.26 -27.17
CA ALA A 1062 5.14 1.74 -28.51
C ALA A 1062 6.41 1.26 -29.20
N ALA A 1063 7.51 2.02 -29.09
CA ALA A 1063 8.81 1.60 -29.61
C ALA A 1063 9.33 0.34 -28.90
N GLU A 1064 9.22 0.30 -27.57
CA GLU A 1064 9.64 -0.87 -26.78
C GLU A 1064 8.82 -2.13 -27.11
N PHE A 1065 7.52 -1.98 -27.39
CA PHE A 1065 6.63 -3.05 -27.78
C PHE A 1065 6.93 -3.59 -29.19
N VAL A 1066 7.10 -2.69 -30.18
CA VAL A 1066 7.40 -3.04 -31.57
C VAL A 1066 8.75 -3.78 -31.69
N GLU A 1067 9.77 -3.28 -31.01
CA GLU A 1067 11.08 -3.93 -30.91
C GLU A 1067 10.94 -5.34 -30.32
N TYR A 1068 10.14 -5.49 -29.26
CA TYR A 1068 9.91 -6.79 -28.62
C TYR A 1068 9.17 -7.77 -29.54
N ILE A 1069 8.18 -7.33 -30.31
CA ILE A 1069 7.48 -8.20 -31.28
C ILE A 1069 8.41 -8.62 -32.42
N LEU A 1070 9.27 -7.73 -32.94
CA LEU A 1070 10.28 -8.10 -33.95
C LEU A 1070 11.29 -9.11 -33.41
N GLN A 1071 11.72 -8.93 -32.17
CA GLN A 1071 12.58 -9.90 -31.50
C GLN A 1071 11.89 -11.28 -31.42
N ARG A 1072 10.62 -11.33 -30.98
CA ARG A 1072 9.83 -12.57 -30.91
C ARG A 1072 9.60 -13.19 -32.29
N ALA A 1073 9.35 -12.38 -33.32
CA ALA A 1073 9.20 -12.88 -34.69
C ALA A 1073 10.50 -13.52 -35.21
N LYS A 1074 11.66 -12.92 -34.91
CA LYS A 1074 12.98 -13.45 -35.26
C LYS A 1074 13.27 -14.78 -34.55
N GLU A 1075 12.84 -14.93 -33.30
CA GLU A 1075 12.97 -16.16 -32.51
C GLU A 1075 12.13 -17.32 -33.08
N GLU A 1076 11.05 -17.01 -33.81
CA GLU A 1076 10.11 -18.01 -34.37
C GLU A 1076 10.43 -18.40 -35.82
N GLY A 1077 11.15 -17.54 -36.57
CA GLY A 1077 11.72 -17.88 -37.87
C GLY A 1077 11.81 -16.70 -38.84
N GLY A 1078 12.63 -16.84 -39.90
CA GLY A 1078 12.86 -15.78 -40.90
C GLY A 1078 11.58 -15.30 -41.59
N GLU A 1079 10.72 -16.22 -42.02
CA GLU A 1079 9.44 -15.86 -42.68
C GLU A 1079 8.49 -15.09 -41.74
N VAL A 1080 8.49 -15.42 -40.44
CA VAL A 1080 7.68 -14.73 -39.42
C VAL A 1080 8.23 -13.31 -39.20
N TYR A 1081 9.55 -13.16 -39.16
CA TYR A 1081 10.24 -11.88 -39.06
C TYR A 1081 9.92 -10.97 -40.25
N GLU A 1082 10.07 -11.46 -41.49
CA GLU A 1082 9.78 -10.68 -42.70
C GLU A 1082 8.33 -10.18 -42.70
N LYS A 1083 7.37 -11.03 -42.30
CA LYS A 1083 5.96 -10.62 -42.23
C LYS A 1083 5.68 -9.59 -41.13
N ALA A 1084 6.35 -9.70 -39.98
CA ALA A 1084 6.23 -8.73 -38.90
C ALA A 1084 6.87 -7.38 -39.27
N GLU A 1085 8.04 -7.41 -39.91
CA GLU A 1085 8.75 -6.25 -40.41
C GLU A 1085 7.93 -5.50 -41.47
N GLU A 1086 7.33 -6.22 -42.43
CA GLU A 1086 6.43 -5.63 -43.44
C GLU A 1086 5.30 -4.81 -42.81
N ILE A 1087 4.62 -5.35 -41.79
CA ILE A 1087 3.49 -4.68 -41.10
C ILE A 1087 3.99 -3.47 -40.29
N ILE A 1088 5.17 -3.58 -39.68
CA ILE A 1088 5.75 -2.51 -38.87
C ILE A 1088 6.22 -1.36 -39.75
N ASP A 1089 6.88 -1.64 -40.87
CA ASP A 1089 7.34 -0.63 -41.81
C ASP A 1089 6.18 0.09 -42.50
N GLU A 1090 5.10 -0.62 -42.82
CA GLU A 1090 3.83 -0.02 -43.27
C GLU A 1090 3.29 0.98 -42.23
N GLY A 1091 3.28 0.60 -40.95
CA GLY A 1091 2.86 1.46 -39.85
C GLY A 1091 3.75 2.70 -39.67
N ARG A 1092 5.08 2.54 -39.77
CA ARG A 1092 6.05 3.63 -39.67
C ARG A 1092 5.97 4.60 -40.86
N ALA A 1093 5.68 4.10 -42.05
CA ALA A 1093 5.58 4.89 -43.27
C ALA A 1093 4.30 5.71 -43.37
N ARG A 1094 3.29 5.48 -42.52
CA ARG A 1094 2.03 6.24 -42.50
C ARG A 1094 2.28 7.72 -42.20
N GLY A 1095 1.82 8.59 -43.11
CA GLY A 1095 2.02 10.05 -43.00
C GLY A 1095 3.50 10.46 -42.92
N SER A 1096 4.40 9.68 -43.54
CA SER A 1096 5.83 9.98 -43.59
C SER A 1096 6.20 10.97 -44.70
N LEU A 1097 5.34 11.10 -45.72
CA LEU A 1097 5.54 11.97 -46.88
C LEU A 1097 4.47 13.08 -46.95
N THR A 1098 4.76 14.13 -47.71
CA THR A 1098 3.80 15.18 -48.09
C THR A 1098 3.56 15.14 -49.59
N LEU A 1099 2.33 15.40 -50.02
CA LEU A 1099 1.96 15.50 -51.43
C LEU A 1099 2.57 16.77 -52.05
N GLU A 1100 2.52 17.88 -51.35
CA GLU A 1100 3.06 19.15 -51.85
C GLU A 1100 4.58 19.06 -52.00
N GLY A 1101 5.07 19.31 -53.22
CA GLY A 1101 6.50 19.25 -53.55
C GLY A 1101 7.03 17.84 -53.89
N PHE A 1102 6.16 16.84 -54.02
CA PHE A 1102 6.56 15.49 -54.43
C PHE A 1102 6.92 15.45 -55.92
N GLU A 1103 8.15 15.05 -56.26
CA GLU A 1103 8.63 14.86 -57.63
C GLU A 1103 9.19 13.45 -57.84
N LYS A 1104 8.81 12.78 -58.92
CA LYS A 1104 9.34 11.45 -59.26
C LYS A 1104 9.23 11.14 -60.75
N LYS A 1105 10.26 10.48 -61.29
CA LYS A 1105 10.23 9.87 -62.63
C LYS A 1105 9.77 8.43 -62.53
N VAL A 1106 8.82 8.04 -63.39
CA VAL A 1106 8.31 6.68 -63.47
C VAL A 1106 8.12 6.26 -64.92
N GLU A 1107 8.40 5.00 -65.21
CA GLU A 1107 8.10 4.40 -66.52
C GLU A 1107 6.69 3.80 -66.49
N VAL A 1108 5.84 4.10 -67.46
CA VAL A 1108 4.53 3.45 -67.69
C VAL A 1108 4.45 3.09 -69.17
N ASP A 1109 4.03 1.85 -69.49
CA ASP A 1109 3.92 1.35 -70.87
C ASP A 1109 5.17 1.60 -71.75
N GLY A 1110 6.37 1.55 -71.15
CA GLY A 1110 7.65 1.72 -71.85
C GLY A 1110 8.08 3.17 -72.08
N ARG A 1111 7.41 4.16 -71.47
CA ARG A 1111 7.74 5.59 -71.56
C ARG A 1111 7.97 6.19 -70.18
N GLU A 1112 9.00 7.01 -70.06
CA GLU A 1112 9.28 7.76 -68.83
C GLU A 1112 8.40 9.00 -68.74
N HIS A 1113 7.75 9.17 -67.59
CA HIS A 1113 6.93 10.31 -67.23
C HIS A 1113 7.53 11.05 -66.02
N GLU A 1114 7.57 12.38 -66.08
CA GLU A 1114 7.96 13.22 -64.96
C GLU A 1114 6.71 13.73 -64.23
N VAL A 1115 6.56 13.32 -62.96
CA VAL A 1115 5.41 13.66 -62.12
C VAL A 1115 5.82 14.66 -61.05
N LYS A 1116 5.13 15.80 -60.98
CA LYS A 1116 5.27 16.83 -59.92
C LYS A 1116 3.92 17.10 -59.28
N VAL A 1117 3.79 16.89 -57.97
CA VAL A 1117 2.52 17.10 -57.25
C VAL A 1117 2.52 18.48 -56.60
N VAL A 1118 1.48 19.24 -56.91
CA VAL A 1118 1.27 20.60 -56.40
C VAL A 1118 0.52 20.57 -55.06
N GLY A 1119 -0.40 19.62 -54.90
CA GLY A 1119 -1.15 19.44 -53.66
C GLY A 1119 -2.28 18.44 -53.83
N GLY A 1120 -2.95 18.11 -52.73
CA GLY A 1120 -4.08 17.21 -52.77
C GLY A 1120 -4.66 16.96 -51.38
N GLY A 1121 -5.81 16.29 -51.34
CA GLY A 1121 -6.52 16.01 -50.11
C GLY A 1121 -7.58 14.94 -50.34
N ALA A 1122 -8.20 14.51 -49.24
CA ALA A 1122 -9.26 13.50 -49.25
C ALA A 1122 -10.53 14.01 -48.56
N GLU A 1123 -11.67 13.72 -49.17
CA GLU A 1123 -13.02 14.09 -48.68
C GLU A 1123 -13.95 12.88 -48.68
N PHE A 1124 -15.00 12.93 -47.86
CA PHE A 1124 -16.06 11.92 -47.84
C PHE A 1124 -17.25 12.36 -48.68
N ASP A 1125 -17.92 11.42 -49.34
CA ASP A 1125 -19.19 11.67 -50.03
C ASP A 1125 -20.19 10.52 -49.79
N GLU A 1126 -21.49 10.77 -49.96
CA GLU A 1126 -22.53 9.74 -49.86
C GLU A 1126 -22.88 9.17 -51.24
N GLY A 1127 -22.76 7.85 -51.39
CA GLY A 1127 -23.20 7.14 -52.60
C GLY A 1127 -24.72 7.04 -52.71
N ARG A 1128 -25.23 6.72 -53.91
CA ARG A 1128 -26.69 6.53 -54.18
C ARG A 1128 -27.37 5.45 -53.33
N SER A 1129 -26.60 4.58 -52.67
CA SER A 1129 -27.05 3.52 -51.76
C SER A 1129 -26.95 3.89 -50.27
N GLY A 1130 -26.50 5.11 -49.93
CA GLY A 1130 -26.21 5.53 -48.56
C GLY A 1130 -24.84 5.05 -48.03
N GLU A 1131 -23.97 4.53 -48.90
CA GLU A 1131 -22.62 4.08 -48.54
C GLU A 1131 -21.60 5.22 -48.58
N LEU A 1132 -20.76 5.32 -47.54
CA LEU A 1132 -19.69 6.31 -47.44
C LEU A 1132 -18.59 6.05 -48.49
N LEU A 1133 -18.36 7.01 -49.38
CA LEU A 1133 -17.31 7.01 -50.39
C LEU A 1133 -16.13 7.86 -49.93
N LEU A 1134 -14.91 7.48 -50.34
CA LEU A 1134 -13.70 8.27 -50.14
C LEU A 1134 -13.24 8.84 -51.47
N ARG A 1135 -13.19 10.16 -51.59
CA ARG A 1135 -12.64 10.85 -52.76
C ARG A 1135 -11.26 11.39 -52.44
N ILE A 1136 -10.27 10.96 -53.22
CA ILE A 1136 -8.90 11.49 -53.19
C ILE A 1136 -8.75 12.40 -54.40
N LYS A 1137 -8.44 13.68 -54.16
CA LYS A 1137 -8.17 14.69 -55.20
C LYS A 1137 -6.70 15.08 -55.14
N ILE A 1138 -6.01 15.00 -56.27
CA ILE A 1138 -4.59 15.33 -56.38
C ILE A 1138 -4.38 16.23 -57.60
N THR A 1139 -3.80 17.40 -57.37
CA THR A 1139 -3.36 18.31 -58.42
C THR A 1139 -1.91 18.02 -58.74
N ALA A 1140 -1.64 17.60 -59.97
CA ALA A 1140 -0.29 17.26 -60.40
C ALA A 1140 0.00 17.75 -61.82
N GLU A 1141 1.27 18.05 -62.08
CA GLU A 1141 1.84 18.27 -63.39
C GLU A 1141 2.55 16.99 -63.83
N VAL A 1142 2.09 16.41 -64.94
CA VAL A 1142 2.68 15.21 -65.54
C VAL A 1142 3.08 15.57 -66.97
N ASP A 1143 4.39 15.49 -67.27
CA ASP A 1143 4.99 15.88 -68.55
C ASP A 1143 4.61 17.30 -69.01
N GLY A 1144 4.64 18.27 -68.08
CA GLY A 1144 4.29 19.66 -68.35
C GLY A 1144 2.78 19.95 -68.40
N VAL A 1145 1.92 18.95 -68.17
CA VAL A 1145 0.46 19.13 -68.17
C VAL A 1145 -0.08 19.11 -66.75
N ARG A 1146 -0.49 20.28 -66.26
CA ARG A 1146 -1.11 20.45 -64.94
C ARG A 1146 -2.60 20.11 -64.96
N ARG A 1147 -3.04 19.22 -64.07
CA ARG A 1147 -4.43 18.74 -64.01
C ARG A 1147 -4.82 18.24 -62.61
N ASP A 1148 -6.11 18.29 -62.32
CA ASP A 1148 -6.71 17.69 -61.13
C ASP A 1148 -7.22 16.27 -61.42
N TYR A 1149 -6.72 15.32 -60.64
CA TYR A 1149 -7.03 13.91 -60.71
C TYR A 1149 -7.86 13.50 -59.50
N THR A 1150 -9.01 12.85 -59.74
CA THR A 1150 -9.93 12.42 -58.69
C THR A 1150 -10.11 10.92 -58.74
N ILE A 1151 -9.85 10.23 -57.62
CA ILE A 1151 -10.13 8.80 -57.44
C ILE A 1151 -11.24 8.66 -56.41
N THR A 1152 -12.31 7.93 -56.75
CA THR A 1152 -13.41 7.65 -55.81
C THR A 1152 -13.37 6.19 -55.37
N TYR A 1153 -13.08 5.96 -54.10
CA TYR A 1153 -13.09 4.65 -53.47
C TYR A 1153 -14.48 4.30 -52.92
N SER A 1154 -14.89 3.08 -53.21
CA SER A 1154 -16.11 2.43 -52.73
C SER A 1154 -15.78 1.04 -52.17
N ARG A 1155 -16.67 0.49 -51.34
CA ARG A 1155 -16.56 -0.88 -50.81
C ARG A 1155 -17.51 -1.79 -51.58
N LEU A 1156 -16.99 -2.64 -52.46
CA LEU A 1156 -17.82 -3.48 -53.35
C LEU A 1156 -17.80 -4.96 -52.91
N GLY A 1157 -18.95 -5.63 -53.01
CA GLY A 1157 -19.11 -7.07 -52.79
C GLY A 1157 -19.30 -7.54 -51.33
N ARG A 1158 -19.51 -8.84 -51.12
CA ARG A 1158 -19.67 -9.45 -49.77
C ARG A 1158 -18.45 -9.25 -48.87
N ASP A 1159 -17.26 -9.12 -49.47
CA ASP A 1159 -16.00 -8.98 -48.75
C ASP A 1159 -15.59 -7.50 -48.52
N LYS A 1160 -16.47 -6.54 -48.88
CA LYS A 1160 -16.23 -5.09 -48.76
C LYS A 1160 -14.87 -4.63 -49.31
N ALA A 1161 -14.48 -5.16 -50.47
CA ALA A 1161 -13.19 -4.84 -51.07
C ALA A 1161 -13.11 -3.34 -51.44
N ALA A 1162 -12.00 -2.68 -51.05
CA ALA A 1162 -11.75 -1.29 -51.39
C ALA A 1162 -11.37 -1.15 -52.88
N VAL A 1163 -12.23 -0.52 -53.65
CA VAL A 1163 -12.04 -0.30 -55.10
C VAL A 1163 -12.23 1.17 -55.43
N GLY A 1164 -11.15 1.80 -55.88
CA GLY A 1164 -11.08 3.15 -56.42
C GLY A 1164 -11.35 3.15 -57.91
N ARG A 1165 -12.27 4.02 -58.36
CA ARG A 1165 -12.55 4.24 -59.78
C ARG A 1165 -12.26 5.69 -60.14
N ALA A 1166 -11.64 5.86 -61.30
CA ALA A 1166 -11.41 7.15 -61.91
C ALA A 1166 -11.60 7.06 -63.43
N TYR A 1167 -11.83 8.20 -64.09
CA TYR A 1167 -12.16 8.23 -65.51
C TYR A 1167 -11.32 9.28 -66.24
N ALA A 1168 -10.85 8.93 -67.43
CA ALA A 1168 -10.11 9.85 -68.29
C ALA A 1168 -11.05 10.85 -68.97
N LYS A 1169 -10.59 12.10 -69.12
CA LYS A 1169 -11.35 13.22 -69.66
C LYS A 1169 -11.09 13.41 -71.15
N ALA A 1170 -12.15 13.66 -71.92
CA ALA A 1170 -12.04 13.86 -73.36
C ALA A 1170 -11.48 15.24 -73.73
N ASP A 1171 -11.71 16.23 -72.87
CA ASP A 1171 -11.25 17.62 -72.96
C ASP A 1171 -9.81 17.81 -72.45
N ALA A 1172 -9.16 16.75 -71.99
CA ALA A 1172 -7.75 16.79 -71.57
C ALA A 1172 -6.81 16.91 -72.79
N PRO A 1173 -5.67 17.62 -72.66
CA PRO A 1173 -4.68 17.72 -73.73
C PRO A 1173 -4.20 16.34 -74.21
N GLY A 1174 -4.41 16.02 -75.49
CA GLY A 1174 -4.10 14.71 -76.07
C GLY A 1174 -5.23 13.66 -75.99
N GLY A 1175 -6.42 14.04 -75.53
CA GLY A 1175 -7.59 13.16 -75.47
C GLY A 1175 -7.55 12.14 -74.32
N ARG A 1176 -8.53 11.22 -74.31
CA ARG A 1176 -8.74 10.27 -73.20
C ARG A 1176 -7.57 9.32 -72.96
N GLU A 1177 -6.88 8.88 -74.02
CA GLU A 1177 -5.78 7.90 -73.91
C GLU A 1177 -4.56 8.52 -73.23
N ALA A 1178 -4.09 9.67 -73.71
CA ALA A 1178 -2.97 10.39 -73.11
C ALA A 1178 -3.26 10.80 -71.66
N ASP A 1179 -4.53 11.09 -71.35
CA ASP A 1179 -4.94 11.40 -69.98
C ASP A 1179 -4.91 10.18 -69.04
N ALA A 1180 -5.30 9.01 -69.55
CA ALA A 1180 -5.23 7.76 -68.78
C ALA A 1180 -3.78 7.33 -68.50
N GLU A 1181 -2.88 7.53 -69.47
CA GLU A 1181 -1.44 7.27 -69.36
C GLU A 1181 -0.81 8.18 -68.28
N ARG A 1182 -1.06 9.51 -68.33
CA ARG A 1182 -0.58 10.45 -67.31
C ARG A 1182 -1.12 10.17 -65.92
N PHE A 1183 -2.38 9.77 -65.81
CA PHE A 1183 -2.95 9.41 -64.51
C PHE A 1183 -2.35 8.10 -63.98
N SER A 1184 -2.09 7.12 -64.85
CA SER A 1184 -1.41 5.88 -64.46
C SER A 1184 0.02 6.15 -63.96
N ALA A 1185 0.73 7.07 -64.61
CA ALA A 1185 2.02 7.57 -64.15
C ALA A 1185 1.95 8.24 -62.77
N LEU A 1186 0.97 9.11 -62.54
CA LEU A 1186 0.74 9.73 -61.21
C LEU A 1186 0.50 8.68 -60.13
N VAL A 1187 -0.38 7.69 -60.38
CA VAL A 1187 -0.68 6.62 -59.41
C VAL A 1187 0.56 5.77 -59.15
N LYS A 1188 1.32 5.39 -60.18
CA LYS A 1188 2.58 4.64 -60.03
C LYS A 1188 3.64 5.43 -59.28
N ALA A 1189 3.75 6.73 -59.52
CA ALA A 1189 4.69 7.59 -58.83
C ALA A 1189 4.40 7.63 -57.32
N LEU A 1190 3.14 7.82 -56.94
CA LEU A 1190 2.72 7.96 -55.55
C LEU A 1190 2.65 6.63 -54.79
N THR A 1191 2.25 5.54 -55.46
CA THR A 1191 1.98 4.26 -54.79
C THR A 1191 3.01 3.16 -55.08
N GLY A 1192 3.84 3.34 -56.12
CA GLY A 1192 4.78 2.32 -56.60
C GLY A 1192 4.14 1.21 -57.44
N ARG A 1193 2.81 1.27 -57.69
CA ARG A 1193 2.05 0.26 -58.45
C ARG A 1193 1.23 0.92 -59.56
N GLU A 1194 1.15 0.26 -60.72
CA GLU A 1194 0.31 0.73 -61.83
C GLU A 1194 -1.16 0.34 -61.61
N PRO A 1195 -2.10 1.26 -61.86
CA PRO A 1195 -3.52 0.95 -61.81
C PRO A 1195 -3.96 0.15 -63.04
N LYS A 1196 -5.10 -0.54 -62.94
CA LYS A 1196 -5.66 -1.27 -64.10
C LYS A 1196 -6.48 -0.30 -64.97
N VAL A 1197 -6.23 -0.30 -66.28
CA VAL A 1197 -6.94 0.57 -67.24
C VAL A 1197 -7.84 -0.28 -68.13
N TYR A 1198 -9.10 0.14 -68.28
CA TYR A 1198 -10.10 -0.53 -69.12
C TYR A 1198 -10.75 0.47 -70.07
N GLN A 1199 -10.78 0.14 -71.36
CA GLN A 1199 -11.52 0.90 -72.37
C GLN A 1199 -12.89 0.25 -72.60
N ARG A 1200 -13.96 1.04 -72.46
CA ARG A 1200 -15.34 0.58 -72.68
C ARG A 1200 -15.78 0.82 -74.11
N SER A 1201 -16.82 0.11 -74.55
CA SER A 1201 -17.40 0.21 -75.89
C SER A 1201 -17.98 1.59 -76.23
N ASP A 1202 -18.28 2.43 -75.24
CA ASP A 1202 -18.73 3.81 -75.39
C ASP A 1202 -17.58 4.83 -75.49
N GLY A 1203 -16.33 4.35 -75.57
CA GLY A 1203 -15.11 5.16 -75.65
C GLY A 1203 -14.67 5.76 -74.30
N THR A 1204 -15.29 5.39 -73.18
CA THR A 1204 -14.85 5.78 -71.83
C THR A 1204 -13.64 4.94 -71.40
N ILE A 1205 -12.62 5.58 -70.84
CA ILE A 1205 -11.47 4.90 -70.25
C ILE A 1205 -11.57 4.98 -68.72
N GLU A 1206 -11.69 3.82 -68.08
CA GLU A 1206 -11.82 3.63 -66.64
C GLU A 1206 -10.50 3.14 -66.04
N ILE A 1207 -10.07 3.80 -64.97
CA ILE A 1207 -8.85 3.48 -64.21
C ILE A 1207 -9.27 2.95 -62.85
N VAL A 1208 -8.81 1.75 -62.52
CA VAL A 1208 -9.20 1.01 -61.32
C VAL A 1208 -8.01 0.85 -60.38
N CYS A 1209 -8.14 1.41 -59.19
CA CYS A 1209 -7.17 1.32 -58.10
C CYS A 1209 -7.67 0.36 -57.03
N GLY A 1210 -6.93 -0.72 -56.76
CA GLY A 1210 -7.22 -1.65 -55.65
C GLY A 1210 -6.67 -1.20 -54.28
N ARG A 1211 -6.84 -2.04 -53.26
CA ARG A 1211 -6.38 -1.80 -51.88
C ARG A 1211 -4.89 -1.45 -51.76
N GLU A 1212 -4.03 -2.06 -52.57
CA GLU A 1212 -2.58 -1.78 -52.56
C GLU A 1212 -2.27 -0.31 -52.90
N HIS A 1213 -3.02 0.29 -53.83
CA HIS A 1213 -2.87 1.70 -54.18
C HIS A 1213 -3.35 2.60 -53.02
N LEU A 1214 -4.44 2.21 -52.35
CA LEU A 1214 -4.97 2.92 -51.19
C LEU A 1214 -3.98 2.94 -50.01
N GLU A 1215 -3.30 1.82 -49.73
CA GLU A 1215 -2.22 1.78 -48.73
C GLU A 1215 -1.00 2.60 -49.17
N GLY A 1216 -0.70 2.65 -50.48
CA GLY A 1216 0.33 3.55 -51.02
C GLY A 1216 0.03 5.03 -50.76
N PHE A 1217 -1.23 5.46 -50.97
CA PHE A 1217 -1.68 6.82 -50.68
C PHE A 1217 -1.63 7.17 -49.18
N ARG A 1218 -1.74 6.18 -48.29
CA ARG A 1218 -1.71 6.36 -46.83
C ARG A 1218 -0.35 6.82 -46.29
N ARG A 1219 0.71 6.78 -47.11
CA ARG A 1219 2.04 7.32 -46.78
C ARG A 1219 2.06 8.85 -46.73
N PHE A 1220 1.12 9.51 -47.39
CA PHE A 1220 1.03 10.97 -47.46
C PHE A 1220 0.17 11.54 -46.33
N ALA A 1221 0.71 12.51 -45.58
CA ALA A 1221 0.07 13.08 -44.40
C ALA A 1221 -1.31 13.69 -44.70
N GLU A 1222 -1.47 14.28 -45.88
CA GLU A 1222 -2.71 14.93 -46.34
C GLU A 1222 -3.84 13.94 -46.63
N LEU A 1223 -3.51 12.65 -46.82
CA LEU A 1223 -4.47 11.60 -47.16
C LEU A 1223 -4.66 10.57 -46.03
N ALA A 1224 -3.63 10.37 -45.20
CA ALA A 1224 -3.54 9.26 -44.25
C ALA A 1224 -4.74 9.18 -43.28
N ASP A 1225 -5.16 10.30 -42.68
CA ASP A 1225 -6.23 10.32 -41.69
C ASP A 1225 -7.62 10.10 -42.30
N ALA A 1226 -7.85 10.64 -43.50
CA ALA A 1226 -9.11 10.45 -44.21
C ALA A 1226 -9.26 9.01 -44.72
N ILE A 1227 -8.17 8.43 -45.25
CA ILE A 1227 -8.12 7.02 -45.65
C ILE A 1227 -8.39 6.12 -44.43
N GLU A 1228 -7.81 6.44 -43.27
CA GLU A 1228 -8.01 5.65 -42.05
C GLU A 1228 -9.46 5.66 -41.58
N LYS A 1229 -10.03 6.86 -41.42
CA LYS A 1229 -11.44 7.03 -41.06
C LYS A 1229 -12.36 6.30 -42.04
N TRP A 1230 -12.02 6.32 -43.33
CA TRP A 1230 -12.77 5.57 -44.33
C TRP A 1230 -12.64 4.06 -44.17
N LEU A 1231 -11.46 3.53 -43.85
CA LEU A 1231 -11.22 2.10 -43.65
C LEU A 1231 -11.84 1.57 -42.34
N GLU A 1232 -11.93 2.40 -41.30
CA GLU A 1232 -12.54 2.05 -40.01
C GLU A 1232 -14.05 1.78 -40.10
N GLY A 1233 -14.74 2.34 -41.09
CA GLY A 1233 -16.18 2.11 -41.30
C GLY A 1233 -17.10 2.69 -40.23
N ASN A 1234 -16.60 3.61 -39.38
CA ASN A 1234 -17.40 4.37 -38.41
C ASN A 1234 -17.75 5.74 -38.99
N MET A 1235 -18.92 5.83 -39.62
CA MET A 1235 -19.92 6.87 -39.37
C MET A 1235 -21.29 6.22 -39.45
#